data_AF-A0A428R847-F1
#
_entry.id   AF-A0A428R847-F1
#
_cell.length_a   1.000
_cell.length_b   1.000
_cell.length_c   1.000
_cell.angle_alpha   90.00
_cell.angle_beta   90.00
_cell.angle_gamma   90.00
#
_symmetry.space_group_name_H-M   'P 1'
#
loop_
_entity.id
_entity.type
_entity.pdbx_description
1 polymer ?
#
loop_
_entity_poly.entity_id
_entity_poly.type
_entity_poly.pdbx_seq_one_letter_code
_entity_poly.pdbx_strand_id
1 'polypeptide(L)'
;MQILQRHETFKRIDNRNQFHRVKFTIEQDGNYYIGYLKARRENPSDLSQLQDVQQVQTTGRGPKLQPHWTITQPTNESHVKKPAIDDLVNPKLESQMEHEIQVWEIIKQHPHPALAVYHGCVESEGRASGLVFARYEETLSQRVNPGRLCKRDFIASGRPLVQPWMRRWLESIKSALEHLHSLGLVHNDITPANIMLNDNNEAVIIDCDSTCRIGESLVDKKRTYGWTDRNVTHAAPSNDLKSLGELETWLFGSANELAWEGKTQIALYHVYSLKETQPDTSIFWVQASNVEQLYESYASIAQQCDIPGSSNRGSNPLDLVPWWLENKAKSPWLMVVDGADDMESFFQTNQGKKISGLTDADDVKRDMAAYMPKCSHGAILFTTTNPGSKLFVGASMIEVDALNKTEAKQLIRNTLRSSDPQEDVDDLSWWLSNFPLAITLAISFIGTNSISIKEYIGLLDGARSSLVNLGDSLNVPNLTKELGKPLEVVVPCLVLLQQLEREDKPTSELVQFASFFHRRGILRVFLYQYRTAESLDPLSFEASLTKLKMSSALLERNDDKLEMHRLMQSVIQKLPLQKEVISRAAAKAMSAFWWSYPYGQPITHSTLATYLLNAFSIFRCFEMLFLGDTPQRLAITQTLIVYFESRGRWKDLATRYAQRVVEHVEKRGEEHLETLDLMSKLSFVYMHQRRWEDADMLQSYLRERKGMMLGDHHPSTVMSRECHIVIDLKKRSQEDTTPLLWIEALKRKEREASPTIEAQQPWTGFPWRALKNDILASRKKNVPPSNLPQLVDSIWNRIPSFGPPVPEGQAWIHWACPCGQQLFDDFSSSSAESLQALQQNLQNHNLSSGEGHNSGSSSSQDSTSRPNLKWPWPTFMPGNNFNKFLRQKKEGATTLPMHTRSQIPGPVVNTTPYLLMCIDRGRHFTGLYQHVLQNVEDDTQLFQFLRDNVSRHRGISSWFTFRSVSAISLTRFEADNSQYAEVHRHKEVCGKDCICIPPPERVQNDEYDCSPSPTVKPTQVPVIGTNRLTHYFLKPHAFHGPQRTILNQLPKRARGPLSTSQDSMQLGWGIHIQEGWHWRSIYFVIVVVFLVGGLAFGIAWSIKEKDIQSAFAISATWIAISPLLFGWIAVRDLQ
;
A
#
# COMPACT_ATOMS: atom_id res chain seq x y z
N MET A 1 -40.12 18.73 30.64
CA MET A 1 -39.10 18.95 29.60
C MET A 1 -38.70 17.60 29.01
N GLN A 2 -38.98 17.37 27.72
CA GLN A 2 -38.64 16.16 26.98
C GLN A 2 -37.80 16.54 25.77
N ILE A 3 -36.65 15.90 25.58
CA ILE A 3 -35.80 16.11 24.40
C ILE A 3 -36.39 15.26 23.26
N LEU A 4 -36.83 15.92 22.20
CA LEU A 4 -37.39 15.27 21.01
C LEU A 4 -36.31 14.95 19.98
N GLN A 5 -35.36 15.86 19.75
CA GLN A 5 -34.27 15.69 18.78
C GLN A 5 -32.95 16.33 19.25
N ARG A 6 -31.82 15.79 18.80
CA ARG A 6 -30.45 16.24 19.09
C ARG A 6 -29.57 16.16 17.85
N HIS A 7 -28.98 17.28 17.42
CA HIS A 7 -28.15 17.38 16.20
C HIS A 7 -26.83 18.14 16.45
N GLU A 8 -25.68 17.60 16.03
CA GLU A 8 -24.40 18.32 16.07
C GLU A 8 -24.28 19.31 14.90
N THR A 9 -23.73 20.50 15.16
CA THR A 9 -23.46 21.53 14.14
C THR A 9 -21.96 21.83 14.06
N PHE A 10 -21.48 22.11 12.84
CA PHE A 10 -20.06 22.30 12.52
C PHE A 10 -19.82 23.63 11.79
N LYS A 11 -18.67 24.27 11.99
CA LYS A 11 -18.25 25.51 11.32
C LYS A 11 -16.92 25.30 10.59
N ARG A 12 -16.75 25.93 9.43
CA ARG A 12 -15.52 25.84 8.62
C ARG A 12 -14.51 26.92 9.04
N ILE A 13 -13.34 26.51 9.50
CA ILE A 13 -12.21 27.39 9.88
C ILE A 13 -10.95 26.82 9.19
N ASP A 14 -10.21 27.65 8.46
CA ASP A 14 -9.00 27.27 7.69
C ASP A 14 -9.21 26.02 6.82
N ASN A 15 -10.29 26.00 6.05
CA ASN A 15 -10.69 24.89 5.17
C ASN A 15 -10.98 23.54 5.86
N ARG A 16 -11.10 23.49 7.19
CA ARG A 16 -11.49 22.27 7.94
C ARG A 16 -12.81 22.47 8.69
N ASN A 17 -13.66 21.44 8.72
CA ASN A 17 -14.90 21.46 9.51
C ASN A 17 -14.56 21.16 10.98
N GLN A 18 -14.83 22.11 11.87
CA GLN A 18 -14.67 21.98 13.31
C GLN A 18 -16.04 21.96 13.99
N PHE A 19 -16.17 21.15 15.05
CA PHE A 19 -17.39 21.10 15.86
C PHE A 19 -17.69 22.48 16.45
N HIS A 20 -18.96 22.90 16.42
CA HIS A 20 -19.38 24.22 16.87
C HIS A 20 -20.31 24.17 18.09
N ARG A 21 -21.47 23.51 17.98
CA ARG A 21 -22.48 23.36 19.05
C ARG A 21 -23.47 22.22 18.75
N VAL A 22 -24.24 21.77 19.73
CA VAL A 22 -25.31 20.78 19.59
C VAL A 22 -26.67 21.51 19.65
N LYS A 23 -27.54 21.29 18.66
CA LYS A 23 -28.94 21.77 18.63
C LYS A 23 -29.85 20.76 19.31
N PHE A 24 -30.75 21.23 20.17
CA PHE A 24 -31.79 20.45 20.83
C PHE A 24 -33.18 20.99 20.48
N THR A 25 -34.12 20.08 20.23
CA THR A 25 -35.55 20.37 20.07
C THR A 25 -36.30 19.74 21.23
N ILE A 26 -37.06 20.53 21.97
CA ILE A 26 -37.52 20.21 23.32
C ILE A 26 -38.98 20.55 23.46
N GLU A 27 -39.75 19.65 24.06
CA GLU A 27 -41.13 19.89 24.48
C GLU A 27 -41.18 20.14 25.98
N GLN A 28 -41.84 21.21 26.39
CA GLN A 28 -42.10 21.51 27.79
C GLN A 28 -43.47 22.19 27.93
N ASP A 29 -44.34 21.58 28.72
CA ASP A 29 -45.67 22.08 29.05
C ASP A 29 -46.52 22.40 27.80
N GLY A 30 -46.47 21.49 26.81
CA GLY A 30 -47.19 21.62 25.53
C GLY A 30 -46.61 22.63 24.54
N ASN A 31 -45.49 23.28 24.88
CA ASN A 31 -44.77 24.21 24.02
C ASN A 31 -43.47 23.60 23.50
N TYR A 32 -43.09 23.95 22.28
CA TYR A 32 -41.87 23.46 21.64
C TYR A 32 -40.80 24.54 21.64
N TYR A 33 -39.56 24.16 21.92
CA TYR A 33 -38.39 25.03 22.01
C TYR A 33 -37.23 24.45 21.21
N ILE A 34 -36.44 25.32 20.58
CA ILE A 34 -35.16 24.98 19.97
C ILE A 34 -34.07 25.75 20.71
N GLY A 35 -33.00 25.09 21.12
CA GLY A 35 -31.85 25.73 21.78
C GLY A 35 -30.54 25.01 21.48
N TYR A 36 -29.41 25.60 21.88
CA TYR A 36 -28.09 25.09 21.55
C TYR A 36 -27.17 24.94 22.77
N LEU A 37 -26.30 23.93 22.77
CA LEU A 37 -25.31 23.71 23.81
C LEU A 37 -23.90 23.61 23.20
N LYS A 38 -22.91 24.31 23.78
CA LYS A 38 -21.50 24.19 23.35
C LYS A 38 -20.88 22.85 23.77
N ALA A 39 -21.37 22.26 24.86
CA ALA A 39 -20.91 20.97 25.33
C ALA A 39 -21.40 19.85 24.40
N ARG A 40 -20.44 19.15 23.77
CA ARG A 40 -20.73 18.13 22.75
C ARG A 40 -21.43 16.89 23.29
N ARG A 41 -21.15 16.51 24.54
CA ARG A 41 -21.55 15.22 25.13
C ARG A 41 -22.58 15.31 26.25
N GLU A 42 -23.04 16.51 26.59
CA GLU A 42 -23.99 16.74 27.68
C GLU A 42 -25.40 16.98 27.12
N ASN A 43 -26.41 16.51 27.84
CA ASN A 43 -27.81 16.84 27.57
C ASN A 43 -28.25 17.93 28.56
N PRO A 44 -29.03 18.92 28.13
CA PRO A 44 -29.56 19.95 29.04
C PRO A 44 -30.55 19.33 30.02
N SER A 45 -30.40 19.63 31.31
CA SER A 45 -31.37 19.27 32.34
C SER A 45 -32.52 20.27 32.45
N ASP A 46 -32.32 21.50 31.99
CA ASP A 46 -33.31 22.59 31.97
C ASP A 46 -33.08 23.51 30.76
N LEU A 47 -34.11 24.24 30.32
CA LEU A 47 -34.04 25.19 29.21
C LEU A 47 -33.02 26.31 29.47
N SER A 48 -32.79 26.68 30.73
CA SER A 48 -31.81 27.71 31.13
C SER A 48 -30.35 27.38 30.76
N GLN A 49 -30.03 26.09 30.55
CA GLN A 49 -28.68 25.66 30.15
C GLN A 49 -28.42 25.83 28.64
N LEU A 50 -29.47 26.07 27.86
CA LEU A 50 -29.37 26.23 26.40
C LEU A 50 -29.15 27.69 26.01
N GLN A 51 -28.34 27.88 24.99
CA GLN A 51 -28.09 29.15 24.32
C GLN A 51 -29.07 29.33 23.16
N ASP A 52 -29.43 30.58 22.85
CA ASP A 52 -30.34 30.95 21.76
C ASP A 52 -31.68 30.17 21.79
N VAL A 53 -32.27 30.01 22.98
CA VAL A 53 -33.55 29.31 23.14
C VAL A 53 -34.66 30.11 22.45
N GLN A 54 -35.31 29.49 21.48
CA GLN A 54 -36.43 30.06 20.75
C GLN A 54 -37.65 29.14 20.91
N GLN A 55 -38.77 29.71 21.34
CA GLN A 55 -40.06 29.01 21.30
C GLN A 55 -40.54 28.91 19.85
N VAL A 56 -40.90 27.72 19.42
CA VAL A 56 -41.37 27.41 18.07
C VAL A 56 -42.88 27.62 18.02
N GLN A 57 -43.34 28.53 17.15
CA GLN A 57 -44.77 28.67 16.88
C GLN A 57 -45.26 27.54 15.97
N THR A 58 -46.22 26.76 16.46
CA THR A 58 -46.79 25.60 15.76
C THR A 58 -48.09 25.90 15.03
N THR A 59 -48.74 27.04 15.30
CA THR A 59 -49.95 27.51 14.62
C THR A 59 -49.62 28.62 13.62
N GLY A 60 -50.47 28.81 12.60
CA GLY A 60 -50.32 29.88 11.60
C GLY A 60 -49.13 29.74 10.62
N ARG A 61 -48.44 28.59 10.57
CA ARG A 61 -47.32 28.32 9.65
C ARG A 61 -47.75 27.50 8.44
N GLY A 62 -47.30 27.92 7.25
CA GLY A 62 -47.63 27.31 5.95
C GLY A 62 -48.08 28.36 4.93
N PRO A 63 -48.07 28.08 3.61
CA PRO A 63 -48.40 29.07 2.60
C PRO A 63 -49.89 29.44 2.64
N LYS A 64 -50.21 30.66 2.18
CA LYS A 64 -51.60 31.09 2.00
C LYS A 64 -52.27 30.20 0.96
N LEU A 65 -53.52 29.81 1.23
CA LEU A 65 -54.27 28.98 0.29
C LEU A 65 -54.49 29.70 -1.04
N GLN A 66 -54.22 28.96 -2.13
CA GLN A 66 -54.49 29.43 -3.48
C GLN A 66 -55.85 28.90 -3.97
N PRO A 67 -56.60 29.63 -4.82
CA PRO A 67 -57.94 29.24 -5.25
C PRO A 67 -58.02 27.91 -6.02
N HIS A 68 -56.91 27.48 -6.61
CA HIS A 68 -56.82 26.26 -7.44
C HIS A 68 -56.33 25.05 -6.64
N TRP A 69 -56.02 25.18 -5.35
CA TRP A 69 -55.60 24.06 -4.52
C TRP A 69 -56.79 23.27 -4.01
N THR A 70 -56.65 21.95 -3.99
CA THR A 70 -57.68 21.10 -3.41
C THR A 70 -57.56 21.12 -1.89
N ILE A 71 -58.63 21.51 -1.21
CA ILE A 71 -58.74 21.43 0.26
C ILE A 71 -59.48 20.15 0.62
N THR A 72 -58.97 19.39 1.58
CA THR A 72 -59.62 18.17 2.07
C THR A 72 -59.44 17.99 3.57
N GLN A 73 -60.33 17.20 4.17
CA GLN A 73 -60.24 16.81 5.58
C GLN A 73 -59.63 15.41 5.69
N PRO A 74 -58.68 15.18 6.62
CA PRO A 74 -58.04 13.88 6.77
C PRO A 74 -59.02 12.83 7.30
N THR A 75 -59.02 11.64 6.68
CA THR A 75 -59.77 10.46 7.15
C THR A 75 -58.86 9.49 7.91
N ASN A 76 -59.43 8.48 8.57
CA ASN A 76 -58.65 7.42 9.24
C ASN A 76 -57.76 6.60 8.28
N GLU A 77 -58.11 6.58 7.00
CA GLU A 77 -57.39 5.92 5.91
C GLU A 77 -56.38 6.85 5.21
N SER A 78 -56.28 8.10 5.65
CA SER A 78 -55.37 9.10 5.09
C SER A 78 -54.10 9.27 5.94
N HIS A 79 -52.98 9.57 5.30
CA HIS A 79 -51.76 10.04 5.94
C HIS A 79 -51.61 11.56 5.76
N VAL A 80 -51.33 12.29 6.84
CA VAL A 80 -51.09 13.74 6.78
C VAL A 80 -49.60 14.03 6.93
N LYS A 81 -48.94 14.45 5.84
CA LYS A 81 -47.57 14.96 5.87
C LYS A 81 -47.61 16.38 6.44
N LYS A 82 -47.05 16.55 7.65
CA LYS A 82 -46.89 17.84 8.32
C LYS A 82 -45.40 18.22 8.37
N PRO A 83 -45.06 19.52 8.38
CA PRO A 83 -43.69 19.96 8.59
C PRO A 83 -43.12 19.42 9.90
N ALA A 84 -41.86 18.99 9.89
CA ALA A 84 -41.18 18.66 11.13
C ALA A 84 -41.07 19.92 12.01
N ILE A 85 -41.04 19.73 13.33
CA ILE A 85 -40.93 20.84 14.30
C ILE A 85 -39.70 21.71 14.01
N ASP A 86 -38.62 21.09 13.54
CA ASP A 86 -37.39 21.77 13.16
C ASP A 86 -37.52 22.63 11.89
N ASP A 87 -38.42 22.30 10.97
CA ASP A 87 -38.68 23.08 9.76
C ASP A 87 -39.63 24.26 10.03
N LEU A 88 -40.38 24.25 11.14
CA LEU A 88 -41.22 25.38 11.58
C LEU A 88 -40.41 26.63 11.94
N VAL A 89 -39.09 26.55 12.09
CA VAL A 89 -38.23 27.74 12.23
C VAL A 89 -37.53 28.13 10.94
N ASN A 90 -37.66 27.33 9.88
CA ASN A 90 -37.05 27.61 8.58
C ASN A 90 -37.80 28.78 7.90
N PRO A 91 -37.12 29.89 7.54
CA PRO A 91 -37.75 31.00 6.85
C PRO A 91 -38.26 30.63 5.45
N LYS A 92 -37.74 29.57 4.82
CA LYS A 92 -38.17 29.09 3.50
C LYS A 92 -39.33 28.09 3.55
N LEU A 93 -39.84 27.72 4.74
CA LEU A 93 -40.87 26.68 4.87
C LEU A 93 -42.10 26.95 4.00
N GLU A 94 -42.65 28.16 4.02
CA GLU A 94 -43.88 28.49 3.28
C GLU A 94 -43.69 28.28 1.77
N SER A 95 -42.56 28.77 1.23
CA SER A 95 -42.22 28.58 -0.19
C SER A 95 -41.95 27.11 -0.55
N GLN A 96 -41.40 26.31 0.37
CA GLN A 96 -41.13 24.89 0.13
C GLN A 96 -42.43 24.08 0.10
N MET A 97 -43.33 24.33 1.05
CA MET A 97 -44.65 23.72 1.07
C MET A 97 -45.49 24.15 -0.13
N GLU A 98 -45.44 25.43 -0.52
CA GLU A 98 -46.14 25.92 -1.72
C GLU A 98 -45.66 25.19 -2.98
N HIS A 99 -44.35 25.04 -3.14
CA HIS A 99 -43.76 24.28 -4.24
C HIS A 99 -44.20 22.81 -4.22
N GLU A 100 -44.17 22.16 -3.06
CA GLU A 100 -44.57 20.76 -2.92
C GLU A 100 -46.06 20.57 -3.27
N ILE A 101 -46.94 21.44 -2.78
CA ILE A 101 -48.37 21.43 -3.10
C ILE A 101 -48.58 21.61 -4.61
N GLN A 102 -47.88 22.54 -5.25
CA GLN A 102 -47.98 22.76 -6.69
C GLN A 102 -47.61 21.50 -7.50
N VAL A 103 -46.54 20.80 -7.12
CA VAL A 103 -46.14 19.54 -7.76
C VAL A 103 -47.24 18.48 -7.61
N TRP A 104 -47.79 18.33 -6.40
CA TRP A 104 -48.83 17.33 -6.14
C TRP A 104 -50.17 17.65 -6.80
N GLU A 105 -50.56 18.93 -6.95
CA GLU A 105 -51.73 19.31 -7.74
C GLU A 105 -51.58 18.95 -9.23
N ILE A 106 -50.36 19.05 -9.79
CA ILE A 106 -50.07 18.60 -11.17
C ILE A 106 -50.19 17.07 -11.28
N ILE A 107 -49.59 16.33 -10.33
CA ILE A 107 -49.66 14.86 -10.29
C ILE A 107 -51.10 14.38 -10.11
N LYS A 108 -51.90 15.09 -9.31
CA LYS A 108 -53.32 14.76 -9.10
C LYS A 108 -54.15 14.83 -10.38
N GLN A 109 -53.82 15.74 -11.30
CA GLN A 109 -54.46 15.84 -12.61
C GLN A 109 -54.01 14.73 -13.58
N HIS A 110 -52.83 14.16 -13.35
CA HIS A 110 -52.21 13.12 -14.19
C HIS A 110 -51.74 11.93 -13.32
N PRO A 111 -52.68 11.14 -12.75
CA PRO A 111 -52.34 10.10 -11.80
C PRO A 111 -51.54 8.96 -12.44
N HIS A 112 -50.65 8.35 -11.66
CA HIS A 112 -49.86 7.18 -12.06
C HIS A 112 -49.85 6.15 -10.91
N PRO A 113 -49.98 4.84 -11.18
CA PRO A 113 -50.12 3.81 -10.13
C PRO A 113 -48.91 3.72 -9.17
N ALA A 114 -47.71 4.07 -9.64
CA ALA A 114 -46.49 4.09 -8.83
C ALA A 114 -46.12 5.48 -8.27
N LEU A 115 -47.06 6.44 -8.28
CA LEU A 115 -46.95 7.72 -7.55
C LEU A 115 -48.00 7.75 -6.43
N ALA A 116 -47.68 8.40 -5.31
CA ALA A 116 -48.60 8.48 -4.19
C ALA A 116 -49.92 9.20 -4.56
N VAL A 117 -51.03 8.71 -4.00
CA VAL A 117 -52.34 9.32 -4.21
C VAL A 117 -52.48 10.52 -3.29
N TYR A 118 -52.46 11.72 -3.88
CA TYR A 118 -52.65 12.99 -3.17
C TYR A 118 -54.14 13.39 -3.17
N HIS A 119 -54.70 13.60 -1.97
CA HIS A 119 -56.10 13.98 -1.80
C HIS A 119 -56.31 15.50 -1.75
N GLY A 120 -55.34 16.26 -1.22
CA GLY A 120 -55.42 17.72 -1.05
C GLY A 120 -54.61 18.21 0.14
N CYS A 121 -54.71 19.49 0.46
CA CYS A 121 -54.07 20.09 1.63
C CYS A 121 -55.09 20.33 2.76
N VAL A 122 -54.59 20.35 4.00
CA VAL A 122 -55.38 20.66 5.21
C VAL A 122 -55.38 22.16 5.44
N GLU A 123 -56.56 22.76 5.50
CA GLU A 123 -56.74 24.17 5.84
C GLU A 123 -56.72 24.38 7.35
N SER A 124 -55.97 25.39 7.79
CA SER A 124 -56.02 25.93 9.15
C SER A 124 -55.71 27.42 9.11
N GLU A 125 -56.62 28.26 9.62
CA GLU A 125 -56.47 29.73 9.67
C GLU A 125 -56.17 30.38 8.30
N GLY A 126 -56.77 29.85 7.22
CA GLY A 126 -56.57 30.34 5.84
C GLY A 126 -55.23 29.95 5.21
N ARG A 127 -54.48 29.02 5.82
CA ARG A 127 -53.18 28.54 5.34
C ARG A 127 -53.16 27.02 5.20
N ALA A 128 -52.30 26.51 4.31
CA ALA A 128 -52.07 25.08 4.16
C ALA A 128 -51.16 24.58 5.28
N SER A 129 -51.71 23.77 6.19
CA SER A 129 -51.03 23.27 7.38
C SER A 129 -50.43 21.87 7.22
N GLY A 130 -50.75 21.16 6.13
CA GLY A 130 -50.22 19.84 5.80
C GLY A 130 -50.81 19.29 4.51
N LEU A 131 -50.21 18.22 3.97
CA LEU A 131 -50.64 17.54 2.75
C LEU A 131 -51.26 16.18 3.09
N VAL A 132 -52.36 15.83 2.44
CA VAL A 132 -53.13 14.60 2.70
C VAL A 132 -52.90 13.60 1.56
N PHE A 133 -52.40 12.42 1.92
CA PHE A 133 -52.12 11.31 1.02
C PHE A 133 -52.90 10.05 1.41
N ALA A 134 -53.03 9.10 0.49
CA ALA A 134 -53.40 7.74 0.86
C ALA A 134 -52.37 7.15 1.84
N ARG A 135 -52.81 6.25 2.72
CA ARG A 135 -51.94 5.61 3.71
C ARG A 135 -51.18 4.44 3.10
N TYR A 136 -49.89 4.38 3.39
CA TYR A 136 -48.98 3.28 3.04
C TYR A 136 -48.29 2.81 4.33
N GLU A 137 -48.08 1.50 4.51
CA GLU A 137 -47.63 0.97 5.81
C GLU A 137 -46.11 0.90 5.97
N GLU A 138 -45.38 0.56 4.90
CA GLU A 138 -43.97 0.23 4.99
C GLU A 138 -43.15 0.84 3.85
N THR A 139 -42.01 1.42 4.18
CA THR A 139 -41.01 1.89 3.22
C THR A 139 -40.21 0.73 2.63
N LEU A 140 -39.71 0.90 1.41
CA LEU A 140 -38.80 -0.08 0.79
C LEU A 140 -37.59 -0.35 1.69
N SER A 141 -37.04 0.68 2.35
CA SER A 141 -35.94 0.52 3.30
C SER A 141 -36.30 -0.36 4.50
N GLN A 142 -37.50 -0.26 5.06
CA GLN A 142 -37.94 -1.10 6.18
C GLN A 142 -38.11 -2.56 5.74
N ARG A 143 -38.68 -2.78 4.54
CA ARG A 143 -38.95 -4.12 4.00
C ARG A 143 -37.68 -4.94 3.79
N VAL A 144 -36.66 -4.33 3.19
CA VAL A 144 -35.45 -5.08 2.79
C VAL A 144 -34.29 -4.88 3.76
N ASN A 145 -34.25 -3.77 4.52
CA ASN A 145 -33.17 -3.42 5.45
C ASN A 145 -33.69 -3.02 6.85
N PRO A 146 -34.40 -3.93 7.56
CA PRO A 146 -34.97 -3.62 8.88
C PRO A 146 -33.90 -3.31 9.94
N GLY A 147 -32.68 -3.82 9.77
CA GLY A 147 -31.53 -3.53 10.62
C GLY A 147 -30.93 -2.13 10.45
N ARG A 148 -31.47 -1.30 9.53
CA ARG A 148 -31.00 0.05 9.22
C ARG A 148 -29.49 0.12 8.95
N LEU A 149 -28.98 -0.91 8.27
CA LEU A 149 -27.57 -0.97 7.88
C LEU A 149 -27.25 0.16 6.90
N CYS A 150 -26.04 0.71 6.99
CA CYS A 150 -25.61 1.70 6.01
C CYS A 150 -25.49 1.06 4.61
N LYS A 151 -25.51 1.87 3.53
CA LYS A 151 -25.51 1.36 2.14
C LYS A 151 -24.44 0.29 1.89
N ARG A 152 -23.21 0.49 2.39
CA ARG A 152 -22.10 -0.46 2.27
C ARG A 152 -22.34 -1.76 3.04
N ASP A 153 -22.75 -1.66 4.29
CA ASP A 153 -22.93 -2.84 5.16
C ASP A 153 -24.17 -3.65 4.76
N PHE A 154 -25.20 -2.98 4.22
CA PHE A 154 -26.36 -3.66 3.62
C PHE A 154 -25.96 -4.50 2.40
N ILE A 155 -25.15 -3.94 1.50
CA ILE A 155 -24.63 -4.66 0.33
C ILE A 155 -23.78 -5.87 0.79
N ALA A 156 -22.92 -5.68 1.79
CA ALA A 156 -22.08 -6.74 2.34
C ALA A 156 -22.85 -7.82 3.11
N SER A 157 -24.08 -7.54 3.59
CA SER A 157 -24.90 -8.49 4.34
C SER A 157 -25.41 -9.68 3.49
N GLY A 158 -25.23 -9.63 2.17
CA GLY A 158 -25.79 -10.61 1.25
C GLY A 158 -27.30 -10.49 1.04
N ARG A 159 -27.92 -9.42 1.57
CA ARG A 159 -29.30 -8.98 1.31
C ARG A 159 -30.36 -10.09 1.45
N PRO A 160 -30.44 -10.74 2.63
CA PRO A 160 -31.25 -11.96 2.81
C PRO A 160 -32.76 -11.77 2.52
N LEU A 161 -33.25 -10.53 2.61
CA LEU A 161 -34.66 -10.20 2.38
C LEU A 161 -34.96 -9.74 0.95
N VAL A 162 -33.94 -9.55 0.10
CA VAL A 162 -34.16 -9.16 -1.30
C VAL A 162 -34.37 -10.40 -2.15
N GLN A 163 -35.51 -10.45 -2.84
CA GLN A 163 -35.91 -11.58 -3.69
C GLN A 163 -35.89 -11.17 -5.18
N PRO A 164 -35.56 -12.09 -6.12
CA PRO A 164 -35.45 -11.76 -7.54
C PRO A 164 -36.70 -11.10 -8.15
N TRP A 165 -37.89 -11.51 -7.74
CA TRP A 165 -39.16 -10.96 -8.21
C TRP A 165 -39.34 -9.47 -7.88
N MET A 166 -38.61 -8.95 -6.87
CA MET A 166 -38.67 -7.54 -6.47
C MET A 166 -38.13 -6.60 -7.55
N ARG A 167 -37.47 -7.11 -8.61
CA ARG A 167 -37.04 -6.31 -9.77
C ARG A 167 -38.20 -5.59 -10.46
N ARG A 168 -39.41 -6.16 -10.41
CA ARG A 168 -40.65 -5.53 -10.92
C ARG A 168 -40.92 -4.16 -10.30
N TRP A 169 -40.48 -3.92 -9.06
CA TRP A 169 -40.63 -2.61 -8.41
C TRP A 169 -39.82 -1.52 -9.12
N LEU A 170 -38.61 -1.86 -9.63
CA LEU A 170 -37.78 -0.91 -10.38
C LEU A 170 -38.45 -0.52 -11.70
N GLU A 171 -39.14 -1.45 -12.35
CA GLU A 171 -39.90 -1.18 -13.58
C GLU A 171 -41.07 -0.22 -13.30
N SER A 172 -41.83 -0.44 -12.22
CA SER A 172 -42.91 0.47 -11.80
C SER A 172 -42.40 1.86 -11.45
N ILE A 173 -41.27 1.96 -10.73
CA ILE A 173 -40.64 3.23 -10.38
C ILE A 173 -40.14 3.94 -11.64
N LYS A 174 -39.50 3.22 -12.56
CA LYS A 174 -39.04 3.77 -13.85
C LYS A 174 -40.21 4.36 -14.63
N SER A 175 -41.32 3.64 -14.73
CA SER A 175 -42.53 4.12 -15.40
C SER A 175 -43.08 5.39 -14.75
N ALA A 176 -43.04 5.50 -13.41
CA ALA A 176 -43.45 6.73 -12.72
C ALA A 176 -42.50 7.91 -13.00
N LEU A 177 -41.20 7.66 -13.08
CA LEU A 177 -40.20 8.68 -13.41
C LEU A 177 -40.36 9.20 -14.84
N GLU A 178 -40.54 8.30 -15.81
CA GLU A 178 -40.82 8.65 -17.20
C GLU A 178 -42.11 9.47 -17.32
N HIS A 179 -43.13 9.12 -16.54
CA HIS A 179 -44.36 9.90 -16.45
C HIS A 179 -44.12 11.32 -15.91
N LEU A 180 -43.37 11.48 -14.82
CA LEU A 180 -42.99 12.80 -14.30
C LEU A 180 -42.19 13.62 -15.34
N HIS A 181 -41.26 12.97 -16.04
CA HIS A 181 -40.45 13.61 -17.09
C HIS A 181 -41.33 14.11 -18.24
N SER A 182 -42.38 13.36 -18.59
CA SER A 182 -43.36 13.78 -19.61
C SER A 182 -44.16 15.03 -19.20
N LEU A 183 -44.35 15.24 -17.89
CA LEU A 183 -44.95 16.44 -17.32
C LEU A 183 -43.95 17.61 -17.16
N GLY A 184 -42.69 17.43 -17.59
CA GLY A 184 -41.62 18.42 -17.48
C GLY A 184 -41.01 18.52 -16.08
N LEU A 185 -41.25 17.53 -15.22
CA LEU A 185 -40.77 17.47 -13.84
C LEU A 185 -39.67 16.41 -13.68
N VAL A 186 -38.72 16.63 -12.77
CA VAL A 186 -37.64 15.69 -12.41
C VAL A 186 -37.61 15.56 -10.90
N HIS A 187 -37.58 14.35 -10.35
CA HIS A 187 -37.72 14.07 -8.92
C HIS A 187 -36.48 14.49 -8.10
N ASN A 188 -35.28 14.26 -8.64
CA ASN A 188 -33.95 14.60 -8.12
C ASN A 188 -33.52 13.97 -6.78
N ASP A 189 -34.40 13.24 -6.07
CA ASP A 189 -34.06 12.56 -4.81
C ASP A 189 -34.71 11.19 -4.62
N ILE A 190 -34.51 10.27 -5.57
CA ILE A 190 -35.02 8.90 -5.45
C ILE A 190 -34.15 8.09 -4.48
N THR A 191 -34.79 7.57 -3.42
CA THR A 191 -34.14 6.77 -2.38
C THR A 191 -35.08 5.68 -1.84
N PRO A 192 -34.58 4.63 -1.17
CA PRO A 192 -35.42 3.59 -0.55
C PRO A 192 -36.35 4.10 0.55
N ALA A 193 -36.06 5.27 1.13
CA ALA A 193 -36.92 5.89 2.14
C ALA A 193 -38.11 6.63 1.50
N ASN A 194 -37.94 7.11 0.27
CA ASN A 194 -38.94 7.86 -0.48
C ASN A 194 -39.85 6.95 -1.33
N ILE A 195 -39.75 5.64 -1.13
CA ILE A 195 -40.55 4.61 -1.79
C ILE A 195 -41.27 3.80 -0.71
N MET A 196 -42.58 3.69 -0.81
CA MET A 196 -43.41 2.84 0.04
C MET A 196 -44.09 1.74 -0.76
N LEU A 197 -44.66 0.76 -0.05
CA LEU A 197 -45.41 -0.34 -0.63
C LEU A 197 -46.91 -0.14 -0.38
N ASN A 198 -47.72 -0.31 -1.43
CA ASN A 198 -49.18 -0.33 -1.31
C ASN A 198 -49.68 -1.71 -0.84
N ASP A 199 -50.99 -1.83 -0.60
CA ASP A 199 -51.64 -3.07 -0.15
C ASP A 199 -51.45 -4.24 -1.13
N ASN A 200 -51.21 -3.95 -2.42
CA ASN A 200 -50.91 -4.93 -3.46
C ASN A 200 -49.41 -5.31 -3.55
N ASN A 201 -48.59 -4.79 -2.63
CA ASN A 201 -47.15 -5.02 -2.60
C ASN A 201 -46.41 -4.49 -3.86
N GLU A 202 -46.83 -3.32 -4.32
CA GLU A 202 -46.24 -2.56 -5.43
C GLU A 202 -45.56 -1.29 -4.89
N ALA A 203 -44.49 -0.86 -5.57
CA ALA A 203 -43.69 0.28 -5.15
C ALA A 203 -44.30 1.61 -5.60
N VAL A 204 -44.38 2.55 -4.67
CA VAL A 204 -44.99 3.87 -4.84
C VAL A 204 -44.03 4.95 -4.35
N ILE A 205 -43.78 5.96 -5.17
CA ILE A 205 -42.96 7.13 -4.80
C ILE A 205 -43.82 8.11 -3.99
N ILE A 206 -43.33 8.53 -2.82
CA ILE A 206 -44.12 9.29 -1.82
C ILE A 206 -43.63 10.70 -1.52
N ASP A 207 -42.42 11.09 -1.93
CA ASP A 207 -41.80 12.34 -1.48
C ASP A 207 -41.28 13.22 -2.63
N CYS A 208 -41.93 14.35 -2.89
CA CYS A 208 -41.63 15.24 -4.02
C CYS A 208 -40.95 16.57 -3.63
N ASP A 209 -40.37 16.68 -2.43
CA ASP A 209 -39.74 17.92 -1.94
C ASP A 209 -38.61 18.45 -2.84
N SER A 210 -37.90 17.53 -3.49
CA SER A 210 -36.78 17.82 -4.41
C SER A 210 -37.19 17.95 -5.88
N THR A 211 -38.47 17.74 -6.19
CA THR A 211 -38.95 17.75 -7.57
C THR A 211 -38.80 19.15 -8.16
N CYS A 212 -38.24 19.28 -9.36
CA CYS A 212 -38.00 20.56 -10.04
C CYS A 212 -38.37 20.43 -11.51
N ARG A 213 -38.59 21.56 -12.20
CA ARG A 213 -38.75 21.54 -13.67
C ARG A 213 -37.41 21.24 -14.33
N ILE A 214 -37.46 20.61 -15.49
CA ILE A 214 -36.26 20.35 -16.30
C ILE A 214 -35.50 21.67 -16.55
N GLY A 215 -34.22 21.69 -16.19
CA GLY A 215 -33.33 22.86 -16.31
C GLY A 215 -33.25 23.77 -15.08
N GLU A 216 -34.08 23.58 -14.05
CA GLU A 216 -34.01 24.40 -12.83
C GLU A 216 -32.78 24.08 -11.96
N SER A 217 -32.33 25.08 -11.20
CA SER A 217 -31.16 24.96 -10.32
C SER A 217 -31.42 24.09 -9.09
N LEU A 218 -30.49 23.19 -8.79
CA LEU A 218 -30.53 22.29 -7.63
C LEU A 218 -29.70 22.80 -6.43
N VAL A 219 -29.17 24.02 -6.49
CA VAL A 219 -28.24 24.56 -5.47
C VAL A 219 -28.89 24.66 -4.08
N ASP A 220 -30.18 25.01 -4.03
CA ASP A 220 -30.94 25.22 -2.80
C ASP A 220 -31.81 24.01 -2.39
N LYS A 221 -31.70 22.88 -3.10
CA LYS A 221 -32.56 21.69 -2.91
C LYS A 221 -31.86 20.65 -2.01
N LYS A 222 -32.59 20.14 -1.01
CA LYS A 222 -32.10 19.11 -0.07
C LYS A 222 -32.10 17.75 -0.77
N ARG A 223 -30.93 17.18 -1.06
CA ARG A 223 -30.79 15.85 -1.70
C ARG A 223 -30.05 14.86 -0.80
N THR A 224 -30.37 13.58 -0.94
CA THR A 224 -29.81 12.52 -0.11
C THR A 224 -28.43 12.09 -0.61
N TYR A 225 -27.43 12.20 0.26
CA TYR A 225 -26.04 11.86 -0.05
C TYR A 225 -25.83 10.36 -0.27
N GLY A 226 -25.10 9.98 -1.31
CA GLY A 226 -24.84 8.58 -1.69
C GLY A 226 -25.90 7.96 -2.61
N TRP A 227 -26.94 8.73 -2.95
CA TRP A 227 -28.00 8.37 -3.91
C TRP A 227 -28.06 9.33 -5.11
N THR A 228 -27.43 10.50 -4.98
CA THR A 228 -27.43 11.59 -5.98
C THR A 228 -26.02 12.14 -6.18
N ASP A 229 -25.74 12.65 -7.38
CA ASP A 229 -24.44 13.25 -7.73
C ASP A 229 -24.37 14.73 -7.32
N ARG A 230 -23.32 15.08 -6.56
CA ARG A 230 -23.10 16.45 -6.04
C ARG A 230 -22.64 17.44 -7.12
N ASN A 231 -22.05 16.94 -8.20
CA ASN A 231 -21.54 17.79 -9.28
C ASN A 231 -22.68 18.28 -10.18
N VAL A 232 -23.86 17.68 -10.07
CA VAL A 232 -25.04 18.08 -10.81
C VAL A 232 -25.68 19.30 -10.15
N THR A 233 -25.73 20.39 -10.92
CA THR A 233 -26.25 21.71 -10.50
C THR A 233 -27.64 22.02 -11.06
N HIS A 234 -28.14 21.22 -12.01
CA HIS A 234 -29.44 21.45 -12.67
C HIS A 234 -30.28 20.17 -12.73
N ALA A 235 -31.60 20.31 -12.73
CA ALA A 235 -32.56 19.22 -12.85
C ALA A 235 -32.59 18.66 -14.29
N ALA A 236 -32.33 17.36 -14.45
CA ALA A 236 -32.39 16.67 -15.73
C ALA A 236 -32.92 15.24 -15.54
N PRO A 237 -33.66 14.66 -16.50
CA PRO A 237 -34.15 13.27 -16.44
C PRO A 237 -33.07 12.23 -16.08
N SER A 238 -31.84 12.44 -16.54
CA SER A 238 -30.67 11.61 -16.22
C SER A 238 -30.38 11.51 -14.72
N ASN A 239 -30.76 12.50 -13.92
CA ASN A 239 -30.55 12.51 -12.48
C ASN A 239 -31.33 11.37 -11.81
N ASP A 240 -32.60 11.22 -12.19
CA ASP A 240 -33.48 10.19 -11.63
C ASP A 240 -33.09 8.80 -12.12
N LEU A 241 -32.71 8.67 -13.40
CA LEU A 241 -32.23 7.40 -13.96
C LEU A 241 -30.95 6.93 -13.28
N LYS A 242 -30.04 7.84 -12.94
CA LYS A 242 -28.82 7.52 -12.17
C LYS A 242 -29.17 7.06 -10.75
N SER A 243 -30.08 7.76 -10.06
CA SER A 243 -30.55 7.35 -8.73
C SER A 243 -31.31 6.00 -8.76
N LEU A 244 -32.03 5.70 -9.83
CA LEU A 244 -32.66 4.40 -10.06
C LEU A 244 -31.63 3.28 -10.24
N GLY A 245 -30.55 3.51 -11.01
CA GLY A 245 -29.45 2.55 -11.14
C GLY A 245 -28.71 2.31 -9.82
N GLU A 246 -28.58 3.34 -8.98
CA GLU A 246 -28.05 3.22 -7.61
C GLU A 246 -28.98 2.39 -6.70
N LEU A 247 -30.31 2.50 -6.88
CA LEU A 247 -31.32 1.69 -6.20
C LEU A 247 -31.29 0.23 -6.64
N GLU A 248 -31.13 -0.02 -7.93
CA GLU A 248 -30.92 -1.36 -8.46
C GLU A 248 -29.65 -2.00 -7.88
N THR A 249 -28.54 -1.26 -7.89
CA THR A 249 -27.26 -1.71 -7.33
C THR A 249 -27.37 -2.01 -5.83
N TRP A 250 -28.14 -1.21 -5.10
CA TRP A 250 -28.35 -1.41 -3.68
C TRP A 250 -29.20 -2.65 -3.37
N LEU A 251 -30.26 -2.92 -4.15
CA LEU A 251 -31.14 -4.08 -3.97
C LEU A 251 -30.53 -5.38 -4.51
N PHE A 252 -30.02 -5.37 -5.73
CA PHE A 252 -29.64 -6.60 -6.43
C PHE A 252 -28.14 -6.76 -6.61
N GLY A 253 -27.37 -5.71 -6.31
CA GLY A 253 -25.96 -5.65 -6.65
C GLY A 253 -25.79 -5.03 -8.00
N SER A 254 -24.59 -4.52 -8.25
CA SER A 254 -24.31 -3.96 -9.54
C SER A 254 -24.32 -5.09 -10.58
N ALA A 255 -24.94 -4.86 -11.73
CA ALA A 255 -24.58 -5.55 -12.97
C ALA A 255 -23.05 -5.51 -13.20
N ASN A 256 -22.35 -4.54 -12.61
CA ASN A 256 -20.90 -4.43 -12.56
C ASN A 256 -20.13 -5.57 -11.84
N GLU A 257 -20.77 -6.48 -11.09
CA GLU A 257 -20.10 -7.72 -10.62
C GLU A 257 -20.24 -8.88 -11.63
N LEU A 258 -20.99 -8.67 -12.71
CA LEU A 258 -21.38 -9.68 -13.71
C LEU A 258 -21.03 -9.26 -15.14
N ALA A 259 -19.99 -8.44 -15.33
CA ALA A 259 -19.50 -8.16 -16.67
C ALA A 259 -18.73 -9.37 -17.23
N TRP A 260 -19.46 -10.29 -17.86
CA TRP A 260 -18.93 -11.50 -18.45
C TRP A 260 -18.38 -11.24 -19.86
N GLU A 261 -17.05 -11.29 -19.96
CA GLU A 261 -16.23 -11.63 -21.13
C GLU A 261 -16.68 -11.13 -22.51
N GLY A 262 -16.50 -9.83 -22.69
CA GLY A 262 -16.29 -9.22 -24.01
C GLY A 262 -15.35 -8.01 -23.98
N LYS A 263 -14.95 -7.51 -22.80
CA LYS A 263 -14.19 -6.26 -22.66
C LYS A 263 -12.84 -6.30 -23.37
N THR A 264 -12.10 -7.40 -23.22
CA THR A 264 -10.81 -7.59 -23.89
C THR A 264 -10.98 -7.68 -25.42
N GLN A 265 -12.01 -8.36 -25.91
CA GLN A 265 -12.33 -8.48 -27.33
C GLN A 265 -12.77 -7.14 -27.94
N ILE A 266 -13.58 -6.36 -27.22
CA ILE A 266 -13.97 -5.00 -27.63
C ILE A 266 -12.74 -4.09 -27.67
N ALA A 267 -11.87 -4.16 -26.67
CA ALA A 267 -10.61 -3.39 -26.65
C ALA A 267 -9.70 -3.77 -27.83
N LEU A 268 -9.60 -5.06 -28.16
CA LEU A 268 -8.87 -5.53 -29.35
C LEU A 268 -9.49 -5.00 -30.64
N TYR A 269 -10.81 -5.10 -30.81
CA TYR A 269 -11.51 -4.57 -31.99
C TYR A 269 -11.27 -3.07 -32.15
N HIS A 270 -11.37 -2.31 -31.05
CA HIS A 270 -11.08 -0.87 -31.06
C HIS A 270 -9.62 -0.59 -31.45
N VAL A 271 -8.66 -1.35 -30.91
CA VAL A 271 -7.23 -1.23 -31.27
C VAL A 271 -6.99 -1.47 -32.75
N TYR A 272 -7.57 -2.52 -33.33
CA TYR A 272 -7.43 -2.81 -34.77
C TYR A 272 -8.07 -1.72 -35.63
N SER A 273 -9.31 -1.32 -35.30
CA SER A 273 -10.01 -0.25 -36.02
C SER A 273 -9.30 1.10 -35.91
N LEU A 274 -8.72 1.41 -34.75
CA LEU A 274 -7.90 2.60 -34.55
C LEU A 274 -6.64 2.55 -35.41
N LYS A 275 -5.99 1.40 -35.54
CA LYS A 275 -4.78 1.27 -36.35
C LYS A 275 -5.07 1.39 -37.85
N GLU A 276 -6.25 0.95 -38.30
CA GLU A 276 -6.73 1.13 -39.67
C GLU A 276 -7.02 2.61 -39.98
N THR A 277 -7.63 3.33 -39.05
CA THR A 277 -8.02 4.73 -39.24
C THR A 277 -6.90 5.74 -38.94
N GLN A 278 -5.99 5.41 -38.03
CA GLN A 278 -4.88 6.24 -37.57
C GLN A 278 -3.58 5.40 -37.50
N PRO A 279 -2.91 5.16 -38.64
CA PRO A 279 -1.74 4.29 -38.71
C PRO A 279 -0.53 4.83 -37.92
N ASP A 280 -0.45 6.14 -37.71
CA ASP A 280 0.65 6.80 -37.00
C ASP A 280 0.56 6.70 -35.47
N THR A 281 -0.58 6.22 -34.93
CA THR A 281 -0.79 6.05 -33.48
C THR A 281 -0.08 4.78 -32.99
N SER A 282 0.76 4.92 -31.97
CA SER A 282 1.44 3.80 -31.30
C SER A 282 0.52 3.12 -30.30
N ILE A 283 0.51 1.78 -30.26
CA ILE A 283 -0.38 1.01 -29.39
C ILE A 283 0.45 0.16 -28.43
N PHE A 284 0.20 0.32 -27.13
CA PHE A 284 0.88 -0.42 -26.06
C PHE A 284 -0.12 -1.27 -25.30
N TRP A 285 0.02 -2.59 -25.38
CA TRP A 285 -0.83 -3.52 -24.63
C TRP A 285 -0.16 -3.92 -23.32
N VAL A 286 -0.82 -3.62 -22.21
CA VAL A 286 -0.33 -3.81 -20.85
C VAL A 286 -1.24 -4.79 -20.12
N GLN A 287 -0.70 -5.91 -19.66
CA GLN A 287 -1.42 -6.85 -18.80
C GLN A 287 -1.32 -6.38 -17.35
N ALA A 288 -2.45 -6.17 -16.69
CA ALA A 288 -2.51 -5.57 -15.36
C ALA A 288 -3.39 -6.35 -14.40
N SER A 289 -3.40 -7.68 -14.52
CA SER A 289 -4.12 -8.52 -13.55
C SER A 289 -3.43 -8.64 -12.19
N ASN A 290 -2.15 -8.25 -12.12
CA ASN A 290 -1.37 -8.04 -10.90
C ASN A 290 -0.13 -7.15 -11.19
N VAL A 291 0.60 -6.82 -10.13
CA VAL A 291 1.76 -5.90 -10.16
C VAL A 291 2.92 -6.46 -10.97
N GLU A 292 3.13 -7.78 -10.91
CA GLU A 292 4.19 -8.45 -11.66
C GLU A 292 3.93 -8.42 -13.16
N GLN A 293 2.68 -8.68 -13.60
CA GLN A 293 2.31 -8.57 -15.02
C GLN A 293 2.39 -7.13 -15.53
N LEU A 294 2.05 -6.16 -14.68
CA LEU A 294 2.23 -4.74 -15.01
C LEU A 294 3.71 -4.43 -15.22
N TYR A 295 4.55 -4.83 -14.26
CA TYR A 295 6.01 -4.64 -14.32
C TYR A 295 6.60 -5.29 -15.58
N GLU A 296 6.20 -6.52 -15.90
CA GLU A 296 6.67 -7.22 -17.10
C GLU A 296 6.23 -6.55 -18.40
N SER A 297 4.98 -6.11 -18.46
CA SER A 297 4.48 -5.38 -19.63
C SER A 297 5.29 -4.11 -19.86
N TYR A 298 5.63 -3.39 -18.79
CA TYR A 298 6.46 -2.20 -18.86
C TYR A 298 7.92 -2.52 -19.20
N ALA A 299 8.48 -3.60 -18.65
CA ALA A 299 9.81 -4.08 -19.01
C ALA A 299 9.90 -4.43 -20.51
N SER A 300 8.88 -5.12 -21.02
CA SER A 300 8.74 -5.49 -22.43
C SER A 300 8.65 -4.25 -23.32
N ILE A 301 7.83 -3.27 -22.96
CA ILE A 301 7.72 -1.99 -23.68
C ILE A 301 9.07 -1.27 -23.69
N ALA A 302 9.74 -1.19 -22.53
CA ALA A 302 11.03 -0.52 -22.41
C ALA A 302 12.12 -1.16 -23.29
N GLN A 303 12.11 -2.49 -23.40
CA GLN A 303 13.02 -3.23 -24.26
C GLN A 303 12.67 -3.08 -25.75
N GLN A 304 11.40 -3.24 -26.12
CA GLN A 304 10.97 -3.18 -27.53
C GLN A 304 11.10 -1.77 -28.12
N CYS A 305 10.93 -0.74 -27.31
CA CYS A 305 11.06 0.67 -27.73
C CYS A 305 12.48 1.22 -27.53
N ASP A 306 13.44 0.38 -27.11
CA ASP A 306 14.83 0.76 -26.80
C ASP A 306 14.94 2.02 -25.92
N ILE A 307 14.16 2.04 -24.82
CA ILE A 307 14.07 3.22 -23.95
C ILE A 307 15.41 3.43 -23.23
N PRO A 308 16.02 4.64 -23.30
CA PRO A 308 17.29 4.92 -22.65
C PRO A 308 17.26 4.63 -21.15
N GLY A 309 18.18 3.79 -20.67
CA GLY A 309 18.25 3.35 -19.28
C GLY A 309 17.58 2.01 -18.98
N SER A 310 16.92 1.38 -19.95
CA SER A 310 16.34 0.04 -19.83
C SER A 310 17.36 -1.07 -19.53
N SER A 311 18.62 -0.88 -19.93
CA SER A 311 19.72 -1.84 -19.73
C SER A 311 20.52 -1.62 -18.43
N ASN A 312 20.22 -0.58 -17.66
CA ASN A 312 20.96 -0.24 -16.43
C ASN A 312 20.58 -1.20 -15.30
N ARG A 313 21.56 -1.82 -14.63
CA ARG A 313 21.29 -2.66 -13.45
C ARG A 313 20.67 -1.82 -12.33
N GLY A 314 19.36 -2.00 -12.10
CA GLY A 314 18.60 -1.32 -11.04
C GLY A 314 17.55 -0.30 -11.53
N SER A 315 17.38 -0.10 -12.84
CA SER A 315 16.28 0.71 -13.39
C SER A 315 14.93 0.01 -13.19
N ASN A 316 13.94 0.73 -12.69
CA ASN A 316 12.57 0.23 -12.53
C ASN A 316 11.72 0.58 -13.78
N PRO A 317 11.27 -0.41 -14.59
CA PRO A 317 10.39 -0.18 -15.74
C PRO A 317 9.11 0.58 -15.39
N LEU A 318 8.56 0.40 -14.18
CA LEU A 318 7.36 1.09 -13.71
C LEU A 318 7.52 2.61 -13.59
N ASP A 319 8.75 3.09 -13.42
CA ASP A 319 9.07 4.53 -13.42
C ASP A 319 9.54 4.99 -14.81
N LEU A 320 10.22 4.11 -15.56
CA LEU A 320 10.87 4.45 -16.83
C LEU A 320 9.90 4.63 -18.00
N VAL A 321 8.94 3.71 -18.16
CA VAL A 321 7.99 3.74 -19.28
C VAL A 321 7.05 4.95 -19.20
N PRO A 322 6.42 5.28 -18.05
CA PRO A 322 5.59 6.47 -17.93
C PRO A 322 6.38 7.73 -18.24
N TRP A 323 7.59 7.87 -17.68
CA TRP A 323 8.44 9.02 -17.94
C TRP A 323 8.75 9.20 -19.44
N TRP A 324 9.04 8.11 -20.15
CA TRP A 324 9.33 8.16 -21.59
C TRP A 324 8.10 8.52 -22.42
N LEU A 325 6.94 7.92 -22.11
CA LEU A 325 5.66 8.24 -22.77
C LEU A 325 5.22 9.68 -22.53
N GLU A 326 5.51 10.25 -21.36
CA GLU A 326 5.15 11.63 -21.02
C GLU A 326 6.09 12.67 -21.66
N ASN A 327 7.39 12.39 -21.71
CA ASN A 327 8.41 13.42 -21.99
C ASN A 327 9.16 13.25 -23.31
N LYS A 328 9.16 12.05 -23.91
CA LYS A 328 9.99 11.72 -25.07
C LYS A 328 9.20 11.21 -26.27
N ALA A 329 8.10 10.50 -26.05
CA ALA A 329 7.21 10.12 -27.13
C ALA A 329 6.66 11.38 -27.82
N LYS A 330 6.82 11.47 -29.14
CA LYS A 330 6.34 12.62 -29.94
C LYS A 330 5.08 12.32 -30.75
N SER A 331 4.77 11.02 -30.94
CA SER A 331 3.61 10.57 -31.69
C SER A 331 2.45 10.25 -30.76
N PRO A 332 1.19 10.37 -31.23
CA PRO A 332 0.02 9.95 -30.46
C PRO A 332 0.13 8.48 -30.07
N TRP A 333 -0.33 8.13 -28.87
CA TRP A 333 -0.31 6.75 -28.41
C TRP A 333 -1.55 6.35 -27.62
N LEU A 334 -1.90 5.07 -27.68
CA LEU A 334 -2.93 4.43 -26.88
C LEU A 334 -2.30 3.32 -26.04
N MET A 335 -2.48 3.38 -24.72
CA MET A 335 -2.13 2.29 -23.80
C MET A 335 -3.40 1.54 -23.39
N VAL A 336 -3.47 0.24 -23.67
CA VAL A 336 -4.56 -0.64 -23.21
C VAL A 336 -4.09 -1.39 -21.97
N VAL A 337 -4.70 -1.11 -20.82
CA VAL A 337 -4.42 -1.76 -19.54
C VAL A 337 -5.49 -2.81 -19.28
N ASP A 338 -5.17 -4.06 -19.62
CA ASP A 338 -6.12 -5.19 -19.64
C ASP A 338 -6.15 -5.97 -18.31
N GLY A 339 -7.36 -6.14 -17.76
CA GLY A 339 -7.64 -6.99 -16.61
C GLY A 339 -7.30 -6.38 -15.25
N ALA A 340 -7.50 -5.07 -15.08
CA ALA A 340 -7.20 -4.32 -13.85
C ALA A 340 -8.21 -4.61 -12.70
N ASP A 341 -8.41 -5.89 -12.36
CA ASP A 341 -9.46 -6.36 -11.45
C ASP A 341 -9.00 -6.42 -9.97
N ASP A 342 -7.76 -6.90 -9.73
CA ASP A 342 -7.22 -7.29 -8.41
C ASP A 342 -6.04 -6.39 -7.96
N MET A 343 -5.95 -5.19 -8.53
CA MET A 343 -4.79 -4.30 -8.36
C MET A 343 -4.66 -3.68 -6.95
N GLU A 344 -5.75 -3.68 -6.16
CA GLU A 344 -5.75 -3.19 -4.77
C GLU A 344 -5.54 -4.31 -3.72
N SER A 345 -5.87 -5.57 -4.03
CA SER A 345 -5.88 -6.69 -3.06
C SER A 345 -4.50 -7.26 -2.77
N PHE A 346 -3.55 -7.16 -3.70
CA PHE A 346 -2.17 -7.64 -3.51
C PHE A 346 -1.39 -6.82 -2.47
N PHE A 347 -1.71 -5.53 -2.31
CA PHE A 347 -1.12 -4.65 -1.31
C PHE A 347 -1.91 -4.61 0.01
N GLN A 348 -3.03 -5.33 0.10
CA GLN A 348 -3.91 -5.34 1.27
C GLN A 348 -4.21 -6.78 1.71
N THR A 349 -3.51 -7.28 2.74
CA THR A 349 -3.90 -8.55 3.38
C THR A 349 -5.09 -8.34 4.32
N ASN A 350 -6.21 -8.99 4.03
CA ASN A 350 -7.48 -8.88 4.78
C ASN A 350 -7.56 -9.64 6.12
N GLN A 351 -6.48 -10.21 6.66
CA GLN A 351 -6.56 -10.99 7.92
C GLN A 351 -5.38 -10.89 8.90
N GLY A 352 -4.46 -9.93 8.78
CA GLY A 352 -3.46 -9.69 9.84
C GLY A 352 -2.52 -10.87 10.22
N LYS A 353 -2.64 -12.05 9.61
CA LYS A 353 -1.66 -13.12 9.68
C LYS A 353 -0.62 -12.89 8.59
N LYS A 354 0.52 -12.36 9.02
CA LYS A 354 1.75 -12.32 8.22
C LYS A 354 2.13 -13.75 7.84
N ILE A 355 2.25 -14.04 6.55
CA ILE A 355 3.24 -15.05 6.12
C ILE A 355 4.59 -14.40 6.43
N SER A 356 5.11 -14.69 7.62
CA SER A 356 6.34 -14.11 8.15
C SER A 356 7.52 -14.48 7.25
N GLY A 357 7.89 -13.56 6.36
CA GLY A 357 9.02 -13.74 5.44
C GLY A 357 8.85 -13.04 4.09
N LEU A 358 7.66 -12.58 3.73
CA LEU A 358 7.40 -11.93 2.44
C LEU A 358 6.98 -10.47 2.67
N THR A 359 7.98 -9.58 2.68
CA THR A 359 7.97 -8.10 2.48
C THR A 359 8.73 -7.31 3.56
N ASP A 360 9.75 -6.56 3.13
CA ASP A 360 10.24 -5.38 3.86
C ASP A 360 9.16 -4.30 3.80
N ALA A 361 8.94 -3.62 4.93
CA ALA A 361 7.77 -2.79 5.22
C ALA A 361 7.63 -1.47 4.42
N ASP A 362 8.49 -1.20 3.43
CA ASP A 362 8.57 0.13 2.80
C ASP A 362 7.93 0.27 1.41
N ASP A 363 7.72 -0.81 0.65
CA ASP A 363 7.18 -0.70 -0.72
C ASP A 363 5.65 -0.71 -0.83
N VAL A 364 4.93 -0.95 0.27
CA VAL A 364 3.46 -1.11 0.29
C VAL A 364 2.73 0.26 0.26
N LYS A 365 3.43 1.38 0.08
CA LYS A 365 2.87 2.74 0.23
C LYS A 365 2.67 3.57 -1.04
N ARG A 366 3.11 3.15 -2.23
CA ARG A 366 2.88 3.94 -3.47
C ARG A 366 1.52 3.60 -4.10
N ASP A 367 0.74 4.63 -4.39
CA ASP A 367 -0.54 4.54 -5.10
C ASP A 367 -0.30 4.14 -6.57
N MET A 368 -1.05 3.17 -7.08
CA MET A 368 -0.89 2.63 -8.44
C MET A 368 -1.12 3.68 -9.54
N ALA A 369 -1.91 4.72 -9.25
CA ALA A 369 -2.09 5.86 -10.16
C ALA A 369 -0.79 6.63 -10.44
N ALA A 370 0.28 6.39 -9.67
CA ALA A 370 1.60 6.96 -9.90
C ALA A 370 2.35 6.30 -11.07
N TYR A 371 1.98 5.07 -11.45
CA TYR A 371 2.62 4.33 -12.55
C TYR A 371 1.94 4.51 -13.90
N MET A 372 0.85 5.27 -13.96
CA MET A 372 0.14 5.54 -15.21
C MET A 372 0.65 6.86 -15.82
N PRO A 373 0.98 6.89 -17.13
CA PRO A 373 1.47 8.10 -17.79
C PRO A 373 0.41 9.21 -17.83
N LYS A 374 0.82 10.44 -17.55
CA LYS A 374 -0.02 11.64 -17.48
C LYS A 374 0.42 12.66 -18.53
N CYS A 375 -0.13 12.58 -19.73
CA CYS A 375 0.14 13.53 -20.79
C CYS A 375 -1.08 13.75 -21.70
N SER A 376 -1.10 14.85 -22.46
CA SER A 376 -2.21 15.22 -23.34
C SER A 376 -2.20 14.54 -24.72
N HIS A 377 -1.06 13.99 -25.15
CA HIS A 377 -0.89 13.34 -26.45
C HIS A 377 -1.01 11.81 -26.39
N GLY A 378 -1.47 11.29 -25.26
CA GLY A 378 -1.67 9.86 -25.02
C GLY A 378 -3.01 9.57 -24.37
N ALA A 379 -3.57 8.40 -24.67
CA ALA A 379 -4.82 7.92 -24.07
C ALA A 379 -4.61 6.57 -23.39
N ILE A 380 -5.37 6.30 -22.33
CA ILE A 380 -5.35 5.02 -21.62
C ILE A 380 -6.75 4.41 -21.64
N LEU A 381 -6.85 3.17 -22.10
CA LEU A 381 -8.07 2.35 -22.05
C LEU A 381 -7.89 1.25 -21.01
N PHE A 382 -8.76 1.20 -20.01
CA PHE A 382 -8.75 0.15 -18.99
C PHE A 382 -9.84 -0.88 -19.26
N THR A 383 -9.53 -2.17 -19.08
CA THR A 383 -10.55 -3.21 -18.91
C THR A 383 -10.53 -3.67 -17.45
N THR A 384 -11.69 -3.66 -16.79
CA THR A 384 -11.83 -4.06 -15.38
C THR A 384 -13.21 -4.64 -15.12
N THR A 385 -13.30 -5.56 -14.16
CA THR A 385 -14.53 -6.04 -13.53
C THR A 385 -14.77 -5.38 -12.17
N ASN A 386 -13.93 -4.43 -11.75
CA ASN A 386 -14.03 -3.70 -10.49
C ASN A 386 -14.05 -2.18 -10.73
N PRO A 387 -15.19 -1.59 -11.10
CA PRO A 387 -15.27 -0.16 -11.39
C PRO A 387 -15.09 0.73 -10.15
N GLY A 388 -15.13 0.16 -8.95
CA GLY A 388 -15.03 0.90 -7.68
C GLY A 388 -13.61 1.28 -7.26
N SER A 389 -12.58 0.92 -8.03
CA SER A 389 -11.19 1.23 -7.69
C SER A 389 -10.91 2.73 -7.74
N LYS A 390 -10.05 3.20 -6.82
CA LYS A 390 -9.58 4.60 -6.80
C LYS A 390 -8.81 5.00 -8.07
N LEU A 391 -8.30 4.02 -8.83
CA LEU A 391 -7.57 4.24 -10.08
C LEU A 391 -8.42 4.93 -11.16
N PHE A 392 -9.74 4.73 -11.14
CA PHE A 392 -10.65 5.17 -12.21
C PHE A 392 -11.38 6.48 -11.89
N VAL A 393 -11.04 7.14 -10.77
CA VAL A 393 -11.67 8.41 -10.38
C VAL A 393 -11.36 9.49 -11.41
N GLY A 394 -12.38 9.88 -12.19
CA GLY A 394 -12.28 10.87 -13.27
C GLY A 394 -12.19 10.29 -14.69
N ALA A 395 -12.19 8.96 -14.85
CA ALA A 395 -12.22 8.31 -16.16
C ALA A 395 -13.65 8.22 -16.73
N SER A 396 -13.78 8.29 -18.06
CA SER A 396 -15.04 7.99 -18.76
C SER A 396 -15.29 6.48 -18.77
N MET A 397 -16.33 6.02 -18.06
CA MET A 397 -16.66 4.60 -18.00
C MET A 397 -17.62 4.18 -19.11
N ILE A 398 -17.31 3.05 -19.75
CA ILE A 398 -18.17 2.38 -20.71
C ILE A 398 -18.58 1.05 -20.08
N GLU A 399 -19.85 0.93 -19.72
CA GLU A 399 -20.41 -0.33 -19.26
C GLU A 399 -20.59 -1.27 -20.45
N VAL A 400 -20.24 -2.55 -20.26
CA VAL A 400 -20.36 -3.58 -21.29
C VAL A 400 -21.26 -4.65 -20.71
N ASP A 401 -22.47 -4.71 -21.24
CA ASP A 401 -23.53 -5.64 -20.85
C ASP A 401 -23.42 -6.98 -21.60
N ALA A 402 -24.33 -7.91 -21.26
CA ALA A 402 -24.54 -9.12 -22.04
C ALA A 402 -24.95 -8.79 -23.49
N LEU A 403 -24.76 -9.75 -24.40
CA LEU A 403 -25.17 -9.58 -25.79
C LEU A 403 -26.67 -9.32 -25.86
N ASN A 404 -27.10 -8.46 -26.77
CA ASN A 404 -28.52 -8.37 -27.06
C ASN A 404 -29.00 -9.65 -27.74
N LYS A 405 -30.33 -9.88 -27.73
CA LYS A 405 -30.93 -11.11 -28.28
C LYS A 405 -30.55 -11.35 -29.74
N THR A 406 -30.38 -10.30 -30.54
CA THR A 406 -29.99 -10.41 -31.95
C THR A 406 -28.54 -10.85 -32.12
N GLU A 407 -27.62 -10.26 -31.37
CA GLU A 407 -26.19 -10.61 -31.37
C GLU A 407 -25.95 -12.02 -30.87
N ALA A 408 -26.62 -12.43 -29.79
CA ALA A 408 -26.53 -13.78 -29.22
C ALA A 408 -26.96 -14.85 -30.23
N LYS A 409 -28.12 -14.66 -30.88
CA LYS A 409 -28.61 -15.56 -31.94
C LYS A 409 -27.67 -15.60 -33.14
N GLN A 410 -27.08 -14.47 -33.52
CA GLN A 410 -26.12 -14.41 -34.61
C GLN A 410 -24.84 -15.18 -34.27
N LEU A 411 -24.33 -15.05 -33.05
CA LEU A 411 -23.17 -15.82 -32.57
C LEU A 411 -23.43 -17.34 -32.60
N ILE A 412 -24.62 -17.77 -32.16
CA ILE A 412 -25.06 -19.18 -32.21
C ILE A 412 -25.10 -19.69 -33.65
N ARG A 413 -25.76 -18.95 -34.55
CA ARG A 413 -25.91 -19.36 -35.95
C ARG A 413 -24.63 -19.31 -36.76
N ASN A 414 -23.71 -18.41 -36.44
CA ASN A 414 -22.42 -18.32 -37.15
C ASN A 414 -21.55 -19.56 -36.94
N THR A 415 -21.84 -20.37 -35.93
CA THR A 415 -20.98 -21.48 -35.52
C THR A 415 -21.70 -22.84 -35.58
N LEU A 416 -23.02 -22.89 -35.34
CA LEU A 416 -23.83 -24.11 -35.46
C LEU A 416 -24.40 -24.29 -36.88
N ARG A 417 -25.10 -25.40 -37.12
CA ARG A 417 -25.60 -25.76 -38.45
C ARG A 417 -26.74 -24.82 -38.84
N SER A 418 -26.77 -24.36 -40.09
CA SER A 418 -27.86 -23.52 -40.61
C SER A 418 -29.23 -24.22 -40.61
N SER A 419 -29.26 -25.54 -40.40
CA SER A 419 -30.45 -26.38 -40.36
C SER A 419 -31.14 -26.46 -38.99
N ASP A 420 -30.53 -25.93 -37.93
CA ASP A 420 -31.11 -26.00 -36.58
C ASP A 420 -32.38 -25.12 -36.49
N PRO A 421 -33.47 -25.60 -35.86
CA PRO A 421 -34.72 -24.84 -35.75
C PRO A 421 -34.54 -23.50 -35.05
N GLN A 422 -35.25 -22.48 -35.51
CA GLN A 422 -35.14 -21.15 -34.90
C GLN A 422 -35.62 -21.10 -33.45
N GLU A 423 -36.62 -21.93 -33.13
CA GLU A 423 -37.14 -22.09 -31.77
C GLU A 423 -36.04 -22.61 -30.82
N ASP A 424 -35.30 -23.64 -31.23
CA ASP A 424 -34.20 -24.20 -30.42
C ASP A 424 -33.07 -23.18 -30.19
N VAL A 425 -32.73 -22.37 -31.20
CA VAL A 425 -31.74 -21.28 -31.08
C VAL A 425 -32.21 -20.21 -30.10
N ASP A 426 -33.50 -19.88 -30.13
CA ASP A 426 -34.12 -18.90 -29.23
C ASP A 426 -34.13 -19.41 -27.78
N ASP A 427 -34.46 -20.70 -27.59
CA ASP A 427 -34.46 -21.36 -26.28
C ASP A 427 -33.05 -21.44 -25.68
N LEU A 428 -32.05 -21.80 -26.49
CA LEU A 428 -30.65 -21.83 -26.04
C LEU A 428 -30.14 -20.43 -25.65
N SER A 429 -30.45 -19.41 -26.45
CA SER A 429 -30.11 -18.02 -26.18
C SER A 429 -30.74 -17.53 -24.87
N TRP A 430 -32.02 -17.88 -24.65
CA TRP A 430 -32.76 -17.56 -23.43
C TRP A 430 -32.16 -18.27 -22.22
N TRP A 431 -31.89 -19.56 -22.31
CA TRP A 431 -31.36 -20.37 -21.22
C TRP A 431 -30.01 -19.83 -20.74
N LEU A 432 -29.13 -19.44 -21.66
CA LEU A 432 -27.79 -18.92 -21.36
C LEU A 432 -27.78 -17.42 -21.05
N SER A 433 -28.95 -16.78 -20.92
CA SER A 433 -29.09 -15.34 -20.63
C SER A 433 -28.25 -14.43 -21.54
N ASN A 434 -28.05 -14.86 -22.80
CA ASN A 434 -27.22 -14.17 -23.79
C ASN A 434 -25.75 -13.92 -23.38
N PHE A 435 -25.20 -14.70 -22.43
CA PHE A 435 -23.80 -14.54 -22.03
C PHE A 435 -22.84 -15.09 -23.10
N PRO A 436 -21.94 -14.27 -23.67
CA PRO A 436 -21.08 -14.70 -24.79
C PRO A 436 -20.21 -15.93 -24.47
N LEU A 437 -19.64 -16.00 -23.27
CA LEU A 437 -18.86 -17.16 -22.85
C LEU A 437 -19.72 -18.44 -22.76
N ALA A 438 -20.89 -18.35 -22.11
CA ALA A 438 -21.77 -19.50 -21.92
C ALA A 438 -22.25 -20.04 -23.27
N ILE A 439 -22.58 -19.13 -24.19
CA ILE A 439 -22.89 -19.42 -25.59
C ILE A 439 -21.72 -20.09 -26.29
N THR A 440 -20.50 -19.56 -26.15
CA THR A 440 -19.30 -20.14 -26.79
C THR A 440 -19.02 -21.55 -26.29
N LEU A 441 -19.10 -21.79 -24.97
CA LEU A 441 -18.94 -23.11 -24.38
C LEU A 441 -20.01 -24.09 -24.87
N ALA A 442 -21.27 -23.65 -24.93
CA ALA A 442 -22.38 -24.46 -25.43
C ALA A 442 -22.19 -24.85 -26.89
N ILE A 443 -21.88 -23.88 -27.75
CA ILE A 443 -21.66 -24.10 -29.17
C ILE A 443 -20.46 -25.03 -29.41
N SER A 444 -19.33 -24.80 -28.74
CA SER A 444 -18.15 -25.68 -28.84
C SER A 444 -18.49 -27.11 -28.43
N PHE A 445 -19.28 -27.28 -27.37
CA PHE A 445 -19.74 -28.59 -26.90
C PHE A 445 -20.67 -29.28 -27.91
N ILE A 446 -21.68 -28.56 -28.40
CA ILE A 446 -22.64 -29.05 -29.39
C ILE A 446 -21.91 -29.49 -30.66
N GLY A 447 -20.99 -28.65 -31.17
CA GLY A 447 -20.18 -28.96 -32.34
C GLY A 447 -19.26 -30.17 -32.15
N THR A 448 -18.54 -30.23 -31.02
CA THR A 448 -17.58 -31.33 -30.72
C THR A 448 -18.29 -32.68 -30.56
N ASN A 449 -19.45 -32.69 -29.92
CA ASN A 449 -20.22 -33.91 -29.67
C ASN A 449 -21.24 -34.24 -30.76
N SER A 450 -21.43 -33.35 -31.74
CA SER A 450 -22.39 -33.50 -32.85
C SER A 450 -23.83 -33.79 -32.38
N ILE A 451 -24.25 -33.20 -31.25
CA ILE A 451 -25.62 -33.31 -30.71
C ILE A 451 -26.50 -32.16 -31.21
N SER A 452 -27.82 -32.28 -31.07
CA SER A 452 -28.76 -31.19 -31.34
C SER A 452 -28.82 -30.18 -30.18
N ILE A 453 -29.27 -28.95 -30.48
CA ILE A 453 -29.49 -27.91 -29.45
C ILE A 453 -30.47 -28.41 -28.37
N LYS A 454 -31.55 -29.08 -28.79
CA LYS A 454 -32.57 -29.63 -27.89
C LYS A 454 -32.03 -30.70 -26.95
N GLU A 455 -31.18 -31.61 -27.45
CA GLU A 455 -30.49 -32.59 -26.60
C GLU A 455 -29.56 -31.91 -25.59
N TYR A 456 -28.85 -30.86 -26.02
CA TYR A 456 -27.98 -30.10 -25.13
C TYR A 456 -28.75 -29.38 -24.02
N ILE A 457 -29.90 -28.77 -24.33
CA ILE A 457 -30.78 -28.15 -23.32
C ILE A 457 -31.23 -29.19 -22.29
N GLY A 458 -31.54 -30.42 -22.72
CA GLY A 458 -31.83 -31.53 -21.81
C GLY A 458 -30.66 -31.86 -20.86
N LEU A 459 -29.42 -31.81 -21.35
CA LEU A 459 -28.22 -31.98 -20.51
C LEU A 459 -28.05 -30.82 -19.51
N LEU A 460 -28.32 -29.58 -19.93
CA LEU A 460 -28.27 -28.39 -19.07
C LEU A 460 -29.29 -28.51 -17.91
N ASP A 461 -30.52 -28.93 -18.19
CA ASP A 461 -31.57 -29.11 -17.17
C ASP A 461 -31.23 -30.24 -16.19
N GLY A 462 -30.67 -31.33 -16.68
CA GLY A 462 -30.17 -32.44 -15.85
C GLY A 462 -29.01 -32.01 -14.93
N ALA A 463 -28.05 -31.25 -15.45
CA ALA A 463 -26.93 -30.72 -14.68
C ALA A 463 -27.38 -29.66 -13.65
N ARG A 464 -28.34 -28.79 -14.01
CA ARG A 464 -28.96 -27.82 -13.09
C ARG A 464 -29.67 -28.52 -11.93
N SER A 465 -30.44 -29.56 -12.22
CA SER A 465 -31.15 -30.34 -11.20
C SER A 465 -30.16 -31.05 -10.26
N SER A 466 -29.08 -31.61 -10.82
CA SER A 466 -28.01 -32.25 -10.05
C SER A 466 -27.31 -31.26 -9.10
N LEU A 467 -27.09 -30.01 -9.55
CA LEU A 467 -26.53 -28.94 -8.75
C LEU A 467 -27.41 -28.50 -7.58
N VAL A 468 -28.72 -28.35 -7.82
CA VAL A 468 -29.69 -27.99 -6.78
C VAL A 468 -29.73 -29.08 -5.71
N ASN A 469 -29.88 -30.35 -6.15
CA ASN A 469 -29.87 -31.50 -5.25
C ASN A 469 -28.57 -31.61 -4.44
N LEU A 470 -27.43 -31.29 -5.05
CA LEU A 470 -26.14 -31.28 -4.36
C LEU A 470 -26.06 -30.17 -3.30
N GLY A 471 -26.54 -28.96 -3.63
CA GLY A 471 -26.61 -27.84 -2.69
C GLY A 471 -27.45 -28.17 -1.46
N ASP A 472 -28.59 -28.83 -1.67
CA ASP A 472 -29.47 -29.30 -0.61
C ASP A 472 -28.80 -30.38 0.26
N SER A 473 -28.12 -31.36 -0.37
CA SER A 473 -27.43 -32.44 0.36
C SER A 473 -26.26 -31.97 1.23
N LEU A 474 -25.61 -30.87 0.84
CA LEU A 474 -24.45 -30.30 1.52
C LEU A 474 -24.83 -29.20 2.55
N ASN A 475 -26.12 -28.93 2.78
CA ASN A 475 -26.59 -27.79 3.57
C ASN A 475 -26.01 -26.44 3.11
N VAL A 476 -25.76 -26.29 1.80
CA VAL A 476 -25.32 -25.04 1.18
C VAL A 476 -26.43 -24.59 0.22
N PRO A 477 -27.49 -23.92 0.70
CA PRO A 477 -28.70 -23.63 -0.07
C PRO A 477 -28.53 -22.61 -1.23
N ASN A 478 -27.29 -22.35 -1.65
CA ASN A 478 -26.95 -21.61 -2.86
C ASN A 478 -25.46 -21.84 -3.21
N LEU A 479 -25.12 -22.99 -3.79
CA LEU A 479 -23.75 -23.28 -4.26
C LEU A 479 -23.25 -22.23 -5.28
N THR A 480 -24.17 -21.56 -5.96
CA THR A 480 -23.96 -20.38 -6.80
C THR A 480 -23.36 -19.18 -6.06
N LYS A 481 -23.67 -19.00 -4.76
CA LYS A 481 -23.14 -17.94 -3.89
C LYS A 481 -21.67 -18.20 -3.50
N GLU A 482 -21.29 -19.46 -3.31
CA GLU A 482 -19.89 -19.89 -3.10
C GLU A 482 -19.03 -19.71 -4.37
N LEU A 483 -19.61 -19.99 -5.53
CA LEU A 483 -18.97 -19.78 -6.83
C LEU A 483 -18.92 -18.28 -7.20
N GLY A 484 -19.90 -17.49 -6.76
CA GLY A 484 -20.05 -16.07 -7.09
C GLY A 484 -20.46 -15.83 -8.55
N LYS A 485 -21.01 -16.85 -9.22
CA LYS A 485 -21.31 -16.86 -10.68
C LYS A 485 -22.75 -17.35 -10.95
N PRO A 486 -23.43 -16.84 -11.99
CA PRO A 486 -24.81 -17.20 -12.31
C PRO A 486 -24.88 -18.62 -12.89
N LEU A 487 -26.02 -19.29 -12.73
CA LEU A 487 -26.20 -20.71 -13.11
C LEU A 487 -26.03 -20.92 -14.61
N GLU A 488 -26.51 -19.96 -15.40
CA GLU A 488 -26.50 -19.93 -16.86
C GLU A 488 -25.07 -20.04 -17.42
N VAL A 489 -24.09 -19.65 -16.61
CA VAL A 489 -22.67 -19.67 -16.93
C VAL A 489 -21.98 -20.91 -16.33
N VAL A 490 -22.35 -21.30 -15.10
CA VAL A 490 -21.75 -22.45 -14.40
C VAL A 490 -22.16 -23.80 -14.99
N VAL A 491 -23.43 -23.96 -15.36
CA VAL A 491 -23.99 -25.24 -15.79
C VAL A 491 -23.38 -25.75 -17.12
N PRO A 492 -23.12 -24.92 -18.15
CA PRO A 492 -22.38 -25.36 -19.34
C PRO A 492 -21.02 -25.99 -19.02
N CYS A 493 -20.27 -25.39 -18.06
CA CYS A 493 -19.01 -25.98 -17.61
C CYS A 493 -19.21 -27.33 -16.93
N LEU A 494 -20.27 -27.48 -16.14
CA LEU A 494 -20.57 -28.74 -15.46
C LEU A 494 -20.98 -29.84 -16.41
N VAL A 495 -21.76 -29.54 -17.46
CA VAL A 495 -22.09 -30.51 -18.49
C VAL A 495 -20.82 -31.04 -19.14
N LEU A 496 -19.86 -30.15 -19.47
CA LEU A 496 -18.56 -30.56 -20.00
C LEU A 496 -17.79 -31.45 -19.02
N LEU A 497 -17.67 -31.03 -17.75
CA LEU A 497 -16.92 -31.79 -16.74
C LEU A 497 -17.54 -33.16 -16.43
N GLN A 498 -18.87 -33.24 -16.33
CA GLN A 498 -19.59 -34.50 -16.12
C GLN A 498 -19.44 -35.45 -17.31
N GLN A 499 -19.46 -34.93 -18.54
CA GLN A 499 -19.21 -35.76 -19.72
C GLN A 499 -17.78 -36.30 -19.73
N LEU A 500 -16.79 -35.42 -19.51
CA LEU A 500 -15.38 -35.84 -19.44
C LEU A 500 -15.15 -36.90 -18.35
N GLU A 501 -15.77 -36.75 -17.18
CA GLU A 501 -15.67 -37.72 -16.09
C GLU A 501 -16.27 -39.10 -16.45
N ARG A 502 -17.37 -39.13 -17.22
CA ARG A 502 -18.04 -40.38 -17.62
C ARG A 502 -17.34 -41.09 -18.76
N GLU A 503 -16.89 -40.35 -19.77
CA GLU A 503 -16.47 -40.91 -21.06
C GLU A 503 -14.94 -40.91 -21.25
N ASP A 504 -14.20 -40.03 -20.56
CA ASP A 504 -12.79 -39.77 -20.84
C ASP A 504 -12.03 -39.34 -19.58
N LYS A 505 -11.88 -40.31 -18.67
CA LYS A 505 -11.22 -40.12 -17.38
C LYS A 505 -9.82 -39.48 -17.50
N PRO A 506 -8.94 -39.88 -18.44
CA PRO A 506 -7.62 -39.23 -18.60
C PRO A 506 -7.73 -37.73 -18.92
N THR A 507 -8.65 -37.34 -19.81
CA THR A 507 -8.87 -35.93 -20.17
C THR A 507 -9.49 -35.15 -19.00
N SER A 508 -10.39 -35.78 -18.22
CA SER A 508 -10.96 -35.19 -17.00
C SER A 508 -9.88 -34.93 -15.94
N GLU A 509 -9.00 -35.88 -15.67
CA GLU A 509 -7.89 -35.70 -14.72
C GLU A 509 -6.89 -34.62 -15.20
N LEU A 510 -6.65 -34.52 -16.51
CA LEU A 510 -5.77 -33.52 -17.10
C LEU A 510 -6.32 -32.09 -16.95
N VAL A 511 -7.62 -31.86 -17.19
CA VAL A 511 -8.22 -30.52 -17.02
C VAL A 511 -8.27 -30.12 -15.55
N GLN A 512 -8.52 -31.07 -14.65
CA GLN A 512 -8.46 -30.84 -13.21
C GLN A 512 -7.04 -30.48 -12.75
N PHE A 513 -6.03 -31.21 -13.22
CA PHE A 513 -4.61 -30.87 -13.00
C PHE A 513 -4.26 -29.48 -13.52
N ALA A 514 -4.65 -29.16 -14.77
CA ALA A 514 -4.38 -27.88 -15.40
C ALA A 514 -5.01 -26.71 -14.62
N SER A 515 -6.15 -26.95 -13.95
CA SER A 515 -6.85 -25.92 -13.18
C SER A 515 -6.04 -25.34 -12.02
N PHE A 516 -5.01 -26.03 -11.50
CA PHE A 516 -4.19 -25.52 -10.38
C PHE A 516 -3.18 -24.44 -10.77
N PHE A 517 -2.87 -24.35 -12.06
CA PHE A 517 -1.91 -23.41 -12.62
C PHE A 517 -2.55 -22.04 -12.85
N HIS A 518 -1.72 -21.02 -13.02
CA HIS A 518 -2.21 -19.68 -13.28
C HIS A 518 -2.96 -19.64 -14.63
N ARG A 519 -4.22 -19.16 -14.61
CA ARG A 519 -5.17 -19.22 -15.75
C ARG A 519 -4.63 -18.74 -17.10
N ARG A 520 -3.73 -17.76 -17.14
CA ARG A 520 -3.15 -17.18 -18.37
C ARG A 520 -1.71 -17.63 -18.65
N GLY A 521 -1.21 -18.63 -17.90
CA GLY A 521 0.21 -18.97 -17.87
C GLY A 521 0.48 -20.44 -17.61
N ILE A 522 -0.39 -21.34 -18.09
CA ILE A 522 -0.20 -22.78 -17.93
C ILE A 522 0.93 -23.21 -18.87
N LEU A 523 2.13 -23.43 -18.33
CA LEU A 523 3.28 -23.83 -19.15
C LEU A 523 3.14 -25.29 -19.59
N ARG A 524 3.37 -25.58 -20.88
CA ARG A 524 3.31 -26.95 -21.42
C ARG A 524 4.27 -27.91 -20.72
N VAL A 525 5.40 -27.41 -20.23
CA VAL A 525 6.36 -28.20 -19.44
C VAL A 525 5.69 -28.88 -18.23
N PHE A 526 4.71 -28.23 -17.58
CA PHE A 526 3.98 -28.83 -16.47
C PHE A 526 3.09 -29.99 -16.92
N LEU A 527 2.43 -29.85 -18.07
CA LEU A 527 1.57 -30.88 -18.63
C LEU A 527 2.40 -32.07 -19.16
N TYR A 528 3.57 -31.82 -19.73
CA TYR A 528 4.50 -32.90 -20.10
C TYR A 528 5.06 -33.63 -18.87
N GLN A 529 5.36 -32.91 -17.79
CA GLN A 529 5.77 -33.53 -16.54
C GLN A 529 4.67 -34.43 -15.96
N TYR A 530 3.40 -33.99 -16.04
CA TYR A 530 2.24 -34.81 -15.70
C TYR A 530 2.17 -36.08 -16.56
N ARG A 531 2.27 -35.95 -17.89
CA ARG A 531 2.27 -37.09 -18.83
C ARG A 531 3.35 -38.11 -18.45
N THR A 532 4.55 -37.65 -18.14
CA THR A 532 5.67 -38.53 -17.77
C THR A 532 5.46 -39.22 -16.43
N ALA A 533 4.93 -38.51 -15.43
CA ALA A 533 4.67 -39.07 -14.10
C ALA A 533 3.60 -40.16 -14.15
N GLU A 534 2.55 -39.92 -14.94
CA GLU A 534 1.44 -40.87 -15.13
C GLU A 534 1.75 -41.96 -16.18
N SER A 535 2.93 -41.91 -16.81
CA SER A 535 3.33 -42.82 -17.90
C SER A 535 2.29 -42.89 -19.04
N LEU A 536 1.66 -41.76 -19.36
CA LEU A 536 0.65 -41.68 -20.42
C LEU A 536 1.30 -41.77 -21.81
N ASP A 537 0.62 -42.50 -22.69
CA ASP A 537 0.99 -42.59 -24.10
C ASP A 537 0.98 -41.20 -24.76
N PRO A 538 2.03 -40.82 -25.52
CA PRO A 538 2.12 -39.51 -26.15
C PRO A 538 0.94 -39.18 -27.09
N LEU A 539 0.45 -40.14 -27.87
CA LEU A 539 -0.64 -39.91 -28.82
C LEU A 539 -1.96 -39.69 -28.08
N SER A 540 -2.24 -40.52 -27.07
CA SER A 540 -3.41 -40.36 -26.22
C SER A 540 -3.41 -39.02 -25.46
N PHE A 541 -2.25 -38.58 -24.97
CA PHE A 541 -2.13 -37.30 -24.26
C PHE A 541 -2.37 -36.09 -25.19
N GLU A 542 -1.78 -36.09 -26.39
CA GLU A 542 -2.04 -35.03 -27.38
C GLU A 542 -3.49 -35.05 -27.88
N ALA A 543 -4.13 -36.22 -27.96
CA ALA A 543 -5.56 -36.34 -28.24
C ALA A 543 -6.41 -35.71 -27.12
N SER A 544 -6.08 -35.94 -25.84
CA SER A 544 -6.72 -35.29 -24.69
C SER A 544 -6.56 -33.77 -24.74
N LEU A 545 -5.35 -33.26 -25.02
CA LEU A 545 -5.12 -31.81 -25.17
C LEU A 545 -5.93 -31.22 -26.33
N THR A 546 -5.98 -31.92 -27.46
CA THR A 546 -6.77 -31.50 -28.63
C THR A 546 -8.26 -31.43 -28.27
N LYS A 547 -8.79 -32.42 -27.56
CA LYS A 547 -10.18 -32.44 -27.11
C LYS A 547 -10.50 -31.29 -26.14
N LEU A 548 -9.59 -30.96 -25.22
CA LEU A 548 -9.75 -29.79 -24.33
C LEU A 548 -9.71 -28.46 -25.07
N LYS A 549 -8.91 -28.36 -26.14
CA LYS A 549 -8.88 -27.18 -27.01
C LYS A 549 -10.18 -27.02 -27.82
N MET A 550 -10.67 -28.11 -28.41
CA MET A 550 -11.92 -28.11 -29.19
C MET A 550 -13.16 -27.78 -28.36
N SER A 551 -13.16 -28.18 -27.08
CA SER A 551 -14.24 -27.88 -26.13
C SER A 551 -14.11 -26.50 -25.45
N SER A 552 -13.15 -25.67 -25.85
CA SER A 552 -12.87 -24.35 -25.26
C SER A 552 -12.53 -24.38 -23.76
N ALA A 553 -12.15 -25.54 -23.23
CA ALA A 553 -11.71 -25.68 -21.84
C ALA A 553 -10.28 -25.16 -21.63
N LEU A 554 -9.42 -25.34 -22.64
CA LEU A 554 -8.08 -24.78 -22.72
C LEU A 554 -7.91 -24.03 -24.04
N LEU A 555 -7.27 -22.87 -23.99
CA LEU A 555 -6.97 -22.02 -25.14
C LEU A 555 -5.46 -21.99 -25.37
N GLU A 556 -5.02 -22.03 -26.62
CA GLU A 556 -3.60 -21.92 -26.97
C GLU A 556 -3.25 -20.45 -27.20
N ARG A 557 -2.27 -19.94 -26.45
CA ARG A 557 -1.80 -18.56 -26.58
C ARG A 557 -0.55 -18.47 -27.44
N ASN A 558 0.39 -19.37 -27.20
CA ASN A 558 1.62 -19.55 -27.97
C ASN A 558 2.12 -20.99 -27.77
N ASP A 559 3.21 -21.36 -28.45
CA ASP A 559 3.72 -22.73 -28.48
C ASP A 559 4.03 -23.31 -27.09
N ASP A 560 4.31 -22.47 -26.08
CA ASP A 560 4.71 -22.89 -24.73
C ASP A 560 3.66 -22.65 -23.63
N LYS A 561 2.63 -21.82 -23.88
CA LYS A 561 1.64 -21.40 -22.88
C LYS A 561 0.20 -21.68 -23.33
N LEU A 562 -0.54 -22.29 -22.42
CA LEU A 562 -1.97 -22.50 -22.50
C LEU A 562 -2.68 -21.58 -21.49
N GLU A 563 -3.94 -21.30 -21.79
CA GLU A 563 -4.83 -20.55 -20.92
C GLU A 563 -6.08 -21.36 -20.59
N MET A 564 -6.59 -21.20 -19.37
CA MET A 564 -7.87 -21.72 -18.95
C MET A 564 -8.79 -20.55 -18.63
N HIS A 565 -10.04 -20.69 -19.03
CA HIS A 565 -11.02 -19.66 -18.75
C HIS A 565 -11.26 -19.53 -17.22
N ARG A 566 -11.36 -18.28 -16.68
CA ARG A 566 -11.43 -18.02 -15.22
C ARG A 566 -12.60 -18.74 -14.56
N LEU A 567 -13.74 -18.79 -15.26
CA LEU A 567 -14.91 -19.51 -14.82
C LEU A 567 -14.64 -21.01 -14.73
N MET A 568 -14.10 -21.61 -15.81
CA MET A 568 -13.80 -23.04 -15.87
C MET A 568 -12.90 -23.44 -14.71
N GLN A 569 -11.83 -22.67 -14.48
CA GLN A 569 -10.94 -22.86 -13.35
C GLN A 569 -11.68 -22.76 -12.01
N SER A 570 -12.54 -21.75 -11.83
CA SER A 570 -13.29 -21.56 -10.57
C SER A 570 -14.28 -22.68 -10.30
N VAL A 571 -14.98 -23.14 -11.33
CA VAL A 571 -15.93 -24.26 -11.27
C VAL A 571 -15.19 -25.52 -10.86
N ILE A 572 -14.09 -25.87 -11.54
CA ILE A 572 -13.28 -27.05 -11.21
C ILE A 572 -12.74 -27.01 -9.78
N GLN A 573 -12.20 -25.87 -9.34
CA GLN A 573 -11.53 -25.77 -8.04
C GLN A 573 -12.50 -25.72 -6.85
N LYS A 574 -13.67 -25.09 -7.02
CA LYS A 574 -14.60 -24.82 -5.90
C LYS A 574 -15.74 -25.82 -5.78
N LEU A 575 -16.02 -26.62 -6.81
CA LEU A 575 -17.12 -27.57 -6.70
C LEU A 575 -16.78 -28.71 -5.73
N PRO A 576 -17.64 -28.98 -4.74
CA PRO A 576 -17.38 -29.93 -3.66
C PRO A 576 -17.41 -31.41 -4.10
N LEU A 577 -17.73 -31.70 -5.36
CA LEU A 577 -17.95 -33.07 -5.88
C LEU A 577 -16.70 -33.95 -5.89
N GLN A 578 -15.49 -33.39 -5.79
CA GLN A 578 -14.25 -34.11 -6.11
C GLN A 578 -13.09 -33.83 -5.14
N LYS A 579 -13.33 -33.60 -3.84
CA LYS A 579 -12.26 -33.24 -2.88
C LYS A 579 -11.03 -34.14 -2.95
N GLU A 580 -11.19 -35.46 -3.06
CA GLU A 580 -10.05 -36.39 -3.19
C GLU A 580 -9.34 -36.34 -4.55
N VAL A 581 -10.07 -36.08 -5.64
CA VAL A 581 -9.49 -35.98 -6.98
C VAL A 581 -8.76 -34.65 -7.14
N ILE A 582 -9.37 -33.56 -6.68
CA ILE A 582 -8.79 -32.22 -6.60
C ILE A 582 -7.55 -32.22 -5.70
N SER A 583 -7.61 -32.91 -4.56
CA SER A 583 -6.46 -33.16 -3.68
C SER A 583 -5.29 -33.83 -4.42
N ARG A 584 -5.54 -34.95 -5.11
CA ARG A 584 -4.52 -35.63 -5.93
C ARG A 584 -3.99 -34.75 -7.05
N ALA A 585 -4.85 -34.04 -7.76
CA ALA A 585 -4.48 -33.13 -8.84
C ALA A 585 -3.60 -31.97 -8.33
N ALA A 586 -3.88 -31.43 -7.15
CA ALA A 586 -3.06 -30.39 -6.51
C ALA A 586 -1.64 -30.91 -6.18
N ALA A 587 -1.54 -32.11 -5.61
CA ALA A 587 -0.25 -32.73 -5.29
C ALA A 587 0.56 -32.99 -6.57
N LYS A 588 -0.08 -33.48 -7.64
CA LYS A 588 0.55 -33.64 -8.95
C LYS A 588 1.00 -32.29 -9.51
N ALA A 589 0.19 -31.24 -9.44
CA ALA A 589 0.55 -29.90 -9.94
C ALA A 589 1.77 -29.32 -9.22
N MET A 590 1.82 -29.51 -7.91
CA MET A 590 2.93 -29.10 -7.06
C MET A 590 4.23 -29.84 -7.40
N SER A 591 4.13 -31.16 -7.61
CA SER A 591 5.25 -31.99 -8.07
C SER A 591 5.72 -31.55 -9.47
N ALA A 592 4.80 -31.37 -10.41
CA ALA A 592 5.12 -30.94 -11.76
C ALA A 592 5.85 -29.59 -11.77
N PHE A 593 5.39 -28.62 -10.96
CA PHE A 593 6.07 -27.34 -10.76
C PHE A 593 7.49 -27.51 -10.22
N TRP A 594 7.65 -28.26 -9.13
CA TRP A 594 8.94 -28.48 -8.46
C TRP A 594 10.00 -29.04 -9.41
N TRP A 595 9.66 -30.09 -10.16
CA TRP A 595 10.59 -30.74 -11.09
C TRP A 595 10.87 -29.91 -12.34
N SER A 596 9.95 -29.05 -12.73
CA SER A 596 10.09 -28.23 -13.94
C SER A 596 10.76 -26.87 -13.67
N TYR A 597 11.02 -26.52 -12.41
CA TYR A 597 11.52 -25.19 -12.06
C TYR A 597 12.98 -24.98 -12.54
N PRO A 598 13.26 -23.87 -13.27
CA PRO A 598 14.55 -23.64 -13.92
C PRO A 598 15.61 -23.04 -12.97
N TYR A 599 16.01 -23.77 -11.92
CA TYR A 599 17.02 -23.30 -10.96
C TYR A 599 18.31 -22.81 -11.65
N GLY A 600 18.64 -21.55 -11.41
CA GLY A 600 19.87 -20.91 -11.89
C GLY A 600 19.99 -20.76 -13.41
N GLN A 601 19.02 -21.19 -14.22
CA GLN A 601 19.07 -21.03 -15.67
C GLN A 601 18.83 -19.57 -16.07
N PRO A 602 19.51 -19.04 -17.11
CA PRO A 602 19.18 -17.74 -17.67
C PRO A 602 17.80 -17.84 -18.29
N ILE A 603 16.80 -17.43 -17.52
CA ILE A 603 15.42 -17.32 -17.94
C ILE A 603 15.09 -15.84 -18.03
N THR A 604 14.25 -15.49 -19.00
CA THR A 604 13.73 -14.13 -19.08
C THR A 604 12.93 -13.83 -17.81
N HIS A 605 12.86 -12.54 -17.43
CA HIS A 605 11.99 -12.13 -16.33
C HIS A 605 10.54 -12.61 -16.54
N SER A 606 10.05 -12.59 -17.78
CA SER A 606 8.72 -13.10 -18.16
C SER A 606 8.51 -14.58 -17.84
N THR A 607 9.49 -15.41 -18.16
CA THR A 607 9.44 -16.84 -17.84
C THR A 607 9.43 -17.03 -16.32
N LEU A 608 10.30 -16.31 -15.59
CA LEU A 608 10.39 -16.41 -14.14
C LEU A 608 9.08 -16.00 -13.45
N ALA A 609 8.45 -14.87 -13.78
CA ALA A 609 7.18 -14.55 -13.14
C ALA A 609 6.05 -15.47 -13.59
N THR A 610 6.09 -16.02 -14.82
CA THR A 610 5.15 -17.09 -15.18
C THR A 610 5.27 -18.27 -14.22
N TYR A 611 6.49 -18.76 -13.91
CA TYR A 611 6.68 -19.81 -12.89
C TYR A 611 6.17 -19.36 -11.51
N LEU A 612 6.47 -18.14 -11.08
CA LEU A 612 6.08 -17.68 -9.75
C LEU A 612 4.56 -17.52 -9.61
N LEU A 613 3.88 -17.01 -10.64
CA LEU A 613 2.41 -16.92 -10.69
C LEU A 613 1.78 -18.32 -10.59
N ASN A 614 2.39 -19.32 -11.23
CA ASN A 614 1.97 -20.71 -11.08
C ASN A 614 2.20 -21.24 -9.66
N ALA A 615 3.37 -20.97 -9.06
CA ALA A 615 3.64 -21.32 -7.67
C ALA A 615 2.60 -20.72 -6.70
N PHE A 616 2.23 -19.44 -6.89
CA PHE A 616 1.18 -18.80 -6.11
C PHE A 616 -0.19 -19.44 -6.32
N SER A 617 -0.56 -19.71 -7.57
CA SER A 617 -1.83 -20.34 -7.92
C SER A 617 -1.94 -21.71 -7.23
N ILE A 618 -0.89 -22.53 -7.33
CA ILE A 618 -0.81 -23.84 -6.67
C ILE A 618 -0.91 -23.68 -5.15
N PHE A 619 -0.13 -22.77 -4.55
CA PHE A 619 -0.12 -22.57 -3.10
C PHE A 619 -1.47 -22.13 -2.55
N ARG A 620 -2.13 -21.15 -3.20
CA ARG A 620 -3.47 -20.67 -2.82
C ARG A 620 -4.50 -21.79 -2.87
N CYS A 621 -4.47 -22.61 -3.92
CA CYS A 621 -5.39 -23.74 -4.03
C CYS A 621 -5.08 -24.80 -2.96
N PHE A 622 -3.80 -25.08 -2.72
CA PHE A 622 -3.35 -26.07 -1.73
C PHE A 622 -3.72 -25.67 -0.30
N GLU A 623 -3.60 -24.39 0.06
CA GLU A 623 -3.98 -23.83 1.37
C GLU A 623 -5.49 -23.99 1.66
N MET A 624 -6.33 -23.91 0.63
CA MET A 624 -7.78 -24.15 0.76
C MET A 624 -8.15 -25.64 0.90
N LEU A 625 -7.30 -26.55 0.41
CA LEU A 625 -7.63 -27.98 0.25
C LEU A 625 -6.96 -28.91 1.28
N PHE A 626 -5.86 -28.50 1.91
CA PHE A 626 -5.05 -29.37 2.77
C PHE A 626 -4.56 -28.72 4.07
N LEU A 627 -4.55 -29.49 5.15
CA LEU A 627 -3.91 -29.16 6.44
C LEU A 627 -2.49 -29.75 6.59
N GLY A 628 -1.95 -30.42 5.57
CA GLY A 628 -0.66 -31.13 5.64
C GLY A 628 0.53 -30.32 5.12
N ASP A 629 1.69 -30.50 5.77
CA ASP A 629 2.99 -30.05 5.27
C ASP A 629 3.59 -31.13 4.36
N THR A 630 3.48 -30.97 3.05
CA THR A 630 4.22 -31.79 2.09
C THR A 630 5.59 -31.17 1.81
N PRO A 631 6.62 -31.95 1.45
CA PRO A 631 7.90 -31.40 1.03
C PRO A 631 7.70 -30.35 -0.05
N GLN A 632 7.06 -30.68 -1.18
CA GLN A 632 6.96 -29.78 -2.32
C GLN A 632 6.29 -28.42 -1.96
N ARG A 633 5.37 -28.39 -0.99
CA ARG A 633 4.82 -27.14 -0.44
C ARG A 633 5.88 -26.28 0.24
N LEU A 634 6.70 -26.85 1.11
CA LEU A 634 7.80 -26.14 1.77
C LEU A 634 8.78 -25.60 0.72
N ALA A 635 9.06 -26.35 -0.35
CA ALA A 635 9.96 -25.95 -1.43
C ALA A 635 9.44 -24.72 -2.18
N ILE A 636 8.18 -24.77 -2.63
CA ILE A 636 7.55 -23.65 -3.33
C ILE A 636 7.53 -22.43 -2.41
N THR A 637 7.19 -22.61 -1.13
CA THR A 637 7.19 -21.54 -0.13
C THR A 637 8.58 -20.92 0.03
N GLN A 638 9.63 -21.74 0.18
CA GLN A 638 11.02 -21.27 0.28
C GLN A 638 11.48 -20.56 -1.00
N THR A 639 11.12 -21.09 -2.17
CA THR A 639 11.43 -20.48 -3.48
C THR A 639 10.76 -19.12 -3.63
N LEU A 640 9.49 -18.99 -3.24
CA LEU A 640 8.77 -17.72 -3.24
C LEU A 640 9.44 -16.72 -2.28
N ILE A 641 9.67 -17.11 -1.02
CA ILE A 641 10.33 -16.25 -0.01
C ILE A 641 11.66 -15.72 -0.53
N VAL A 642 12.53 -16.63 -0.99
CA VAL A 642 13.88 -16.32 -1.45
C VAL A 642 13.84 -15.46 -2.72
N TYR A 643 12.88 -15.67 -3.62
CA TYR A 643 12.65 -14.80 -4.78
C TYR A 643 12.30 -13.37 -4.39
N PHE A 644 11.28 -13.16 -3.56
CA PHE A 644 10.82 -11.82 -3.20
C PHE A 644 11.82 -11.04 -2.37
N GLU A 645 12.61 -11.71 -1.52
CA GLU A 645 13.70 -11.06 -0.79
C GLU A 645 14.90 -10.72 -1.68
N SER A 646 15.08 -11.46 -2.78
CA SER A 646 16.18 -11.21 -3.71
C SER A 646 15.87 -10.05 -4.63
N ARG A 647 14.64 -9.94 -5.16
CA ARG A 647 14.28 -9.03 -6.27
C ARG A 647 15.35 -8.96 -7.37
N GLY A 648 15.97 -10.10 -7.68
CA GLY A 648 17.08 -10.21 -8.64
C GLY A 648 18.49 -9.96 -8.08
N ARG A 649 18.64 -9.58 -6.80
CA ARG A 649 19.91 -9.41 -6.08
C ARG A 649 20.31 -10.65 -5.28
N TRP A 650 20.42 -11.79 -5.95
CA TRP A 650 20.74 -13.08 -5.33
C TRP A 650 22.06 -13.09 -4.56
N LYS A 651 23.10 -12.41 -5.08
CA LYS A 651 24.44 -12.35 -4.46
C LYS A 651 24.39 -11.65 -3.09
N ASP A 652 23.78 -10.47 -3.01
CA ASP A 652 23.60 -9.74 -1.75
C ASP A 652 22.75 -10.53 -0.75
N LEU A 653 21.73 -11.23 -1.25
CA LEU A 653 20.86 -12.05 -0.42
C LEU A 653 21.63 -13.25 0.16
N ALA A 654 22.50 -13.91 -0.61
CA ALA A 654 23.38 -14.96 -0.08
C ALA A 654 24.27 -14.45 1.04
N THR A 655 24.88 -13.27 0.88
CA THR A 655 25.73 -12.68 1.93
C THR A 655 24.92 -12.39 3.19
N ARG A 656 23.71 -11.84 3.05
CA ARG A 656 22.81 -11.56 4.19
C ARG A 656 22.37 -12.84 4.91
N TYR A 657 21.98 -13.89 4.17
CA TYR A 657 21.60 -15.17 4.77
C TYR A 657 22.78 -15.86 5.42
N ALA A 658 23.94 -15.88 4.78
CA ALA A 658 25.16 -16.43 5.38
C ALA A 658 25.51 -15.71 6.69
N GLN A 659 25.39 -14.38 6.75
CA GLN A 659 25.57 -13.62 7.99
C GLN A 659 24.54 -13.98 9.07
N ARG A 660 23.25 -14.10 8.71
CA ARG A 660 22.19 -14.48 9.67
C ARG A 660 22.37 -15.90 10.21
N VAL A 661 22.73 -16.85 9.34
CA VAL A 661 23.12 -18.20 9.75
C VAL A 661 24.28 -18.09 10.72
N VAL A 662 25.27 -17.24 10.43
CA VAL A 662 26.44 -17.13 11.30
C VAL A 662 26.06 -16.67 12.71
N GLU A 663 25.27 -15.61 12.77
CA GLU A 663 24.83 -15.01 14.02
C GLU A 663 23.89 -15.93 14.82
N HIS A 664 23.06 -16.75 14.15
CA HIS A 664 22.18 -17.70 14.83
C HIS A 664 22.93 -18.92 15.36
N VAL A 665 23.90 -19.45 14.62
CA VAL A 665 24.79 -20.51 15.11
C VAL A 665 25.54 -20.05 16.36
N GLU A 666 26.10 -18.84 16.36
CA GLU A 666 26.84 -18.31 17.52
C GLU A 666 25.96 -18.08 18.75
N LYS A 667 24.68 -17.73 18.56
CA LYS A 667 23.74 -17.42 19.66
C LYS A 667 22.98 -18.63 20.18
N ARG A 668 22.57 -19.54 19.30
CA ARG A 668 21.62 -20.62 19.59
C ARG A 668 22.13 -22.02 19.22
N GLY A 669 23.32 -22.11 18.62
CA GLY A 669 23.88 -23.37 18.16
C GLY A 669 23.44 -23.73 16.74
N GLU A 670 24.18 -24.67 16.15
CA GLU A 670 23.99 -25.14 14.78
C GLU A 670 22.75 -26.05 14.60
N GLU A 671 22.33 -26.71 15.67
CA GLU A 671 21.20 -27.64 15.67
C GLU A 671 19.85 -26.96 15.97
N HIS A 672 19.83 -25.65 16.23
CA HIS A 672 18.57 -24.95 16.50
C HIS A 672 17.69 -24.89 15.23
N LEU A 673 16.39 -25.18 15.36
CA LEU A 673 15.46 -25.28 14.22
C LEU A 673 15.43 -24.02 13.33
N GLU A 674 15.47 -22.81 13.91
CA GLU A 674 15.57 -21.56 13.15
C GLU A 674 16.90 -21.44 12.37
N THR A 675 17.99 -21.98 12.91
CA THR A 675 19.29 -22.01 12.23
C THR A 675 19.22 -22.93 11.01
N LEU A 676 18.61 -24.10 11.15
CA LEU A 676 18.38 -25.05 10.05
C LEU A 676 17.43 -24.46 8.98
N ASP A 677 16.44 -23.65 9.36
CA ASP A 677 15.59 -22.93 8.40
C ASP A 677 16.36 -21.86 7.61
N LEU A 678 17.20 -21.08 8.29
CA LEU A 678 18.07 -20.09 7.63
C LEU A 678 19.07 -20.74 6.68
N MET A 679 19.62 -21.90 7.06
CA MET A 679 20.49 -22.71 6.19
C MET A 679 19.73 -23.26 4.98
N SER A 680 18.46 -23.67 5.16
CA SER A 680 17.58 -24.09 4.06
C SER A 680 17.33 -22.94 3.09
N LYS A 681 17.08 -21.72 3.57
CA LYS A 681 16.94 -20.55 2.70
C LYS A 681 18.23 -20.23 1.95
N LEU A 682 19.38 -20.33 2.62
CA LEU A 682 20.69 -20.11 2.00
C LEU A 682 20.99 -21.14 0.89
N SER A 683 20.65 -22.41 1.08
CA SER A 683 20.85 -23.43 0.05
C SER A 683 20.01 -23.15 -1.20
N PHE A 684 18.76 -22.69 -1.06
CA PHE A 684 17.93 -22.24 -2.17
C PHE A 684 18.55 -21.04 -2.90
N VAL A 685 19.11 -20.06 -2.17
CA VAL A 685 19.85 -18.94 -2.79
C VAL A 685 21.04 -19.47 -3.60
N TYR A 686 21.77 -20.48 -3.11
CA TYR A 686 22.88 -21.10 -3.84
C TYR A 686 22.42 -21.87 -5.08
N MET A 687 21.29 -22.59 -5.03
CA MET A 687 20.68 -23.21 -6.21
C MET A 687 20.35 -22.16 -7.29
N HIS A 688 19.83 -20.98 -6.90
CA HIS A 688 19.58 -19.87 -7.83
C HIS A 688 20.86 -19.25 -8.40
N GLN A 689 21.99 -19.33 -7.69
CA GLN A 689 23.29 -18.85 -8.16
C GLN A 689 24.07 -19.89 -8.99
N ARG A 690 23.51 -21.08 -9.24
CA ARG A 690 24.22 -22.26 -9.78
C ARG A 690 25.43 -22.71 -8.94
N ARG A 691 25.45 -22.37 -7.66
CA ARG A 691 26.49 -22.82 -6.72
C ARG A 691 26.07 -24.19 -6.17
N TRP A 692 26.10 -25.19 -7.06
CA TRP A 692 25.53 -26.51 -6.80
C TRP A 692 26.27 -27.25 -5.68
N GLU A 693 27.58 -27.09 -5.57
CA GLU A 693 28.41 -27.70 -4.53
C GLU A 693 28.05 -27.15 -3.14
N ASP A 694 27.91 -25.83 -3.03
CA ASP A 694 27.54 -25.17 -1.77
C ASP A 694 26.11 -25.50 -1.34
N ALA A 695 25.19 -25.56 -2.30
CA ALA A 695 23.80 -25.95 -2.06
C ALA A 695 23.71 -27.41 -1.58
N ASP A 696 24.44 -28.32 -2.23
CA ASP A 696 24.44 -29.75 -1.93
C ASP A 696 25.04 -30.04 -0.55
N MET A 697 26.12 -29.35 -0.20
CA MET A 697 26.74 -29.43 1.12
C MET A 697 25.75 -29.03 2.22
N LEU A 698 25.05 -27.90 2.04
CA LEU A 698 24.04 -27.44 3.00
C LEU A 698 22.85 -28.41 3.08
N GLN A 699 22.36 -28.93 1.95
CA GLN A 699 21.23 -29.86 1.94
C GLN A 699 21.58 -31.22 2.56
N SER A 700 22.81 -31.70 2.37
CA SER A 700 23.31 -32.92 3.01
C SER A 700 23.38 -32.76 4.54
N TYR A 701 23.91 -31.63 5.01
CA TYR A 701 23.94 -31.30 6.44
C TYR A 701 22.52 -31.18 7.02
N LEU A 702 21.60 -30.50 6.32
CA LEU A 702 20.21 -30.36 6.73
C LEU A 702 19.50 -31.70 6.79
N ARG A 703 19.74 -32.61 5.84
CA ARG A 703 19.15 -33.96 5.82
C ARG A 703 19.55 -34.76 7.05
N GLU A 704 20.84 -34.81 7.37
CA GLU A 704 21.35 -35.55 8.52
C GLU A 704 20.80 -34.99 9.84
N ARG A 705 20.93 -33.66 10.04
CA ARG A 705 20.53 -33.02 11.31
C ARG A 705 19.01 -33.05 11.50
N LYS A 706 18.23 -32.76 10.46
CA LYS A 706 16.76 -32.87 10.54
C LYS A 706 16.31 -34.33 10.66
N GLY A 707 17.02 -35.30 10.07
CA GLY A 707 16.77 -36.72 10.27
C GLY A 707 16.95 -37.15 11.73
N MET A 708 18.04 -36.71 12.37
CA MET A 708 18.28 -36.97 13.79
C MET A 708 17.25 -36.28 14.71
N MET A 709 16.85 -35.04 14.41
CA MET A 709 15.97 -34.24 15.28
C MET A 709 14.48 -34.49 15.08
N LEU A 710 14.05 -34.64 13.82
CA LEU A 710 12.64 -34.66 13.41
C LEU A 710 12.22 -36.04 12.86
N GLY A 711 13.17 -36.92 12.58
CA GLY A 711 12.96 -38.21 11.93
C GLY A 711 13.07 -38.14 10.40
N ASP A 712 13.38 -39.29 9.79
CA ASP A 712 13.60 -39.42 8.35
C ASP A 712 12.34 -39.18 7.51
N HIS A 713 11.16 -39.40 8.10
CA HIS A 713 9.87 -39.20 7.45
C HIS A 713 9.31 -37.78 7.61
N HIS A 714 10.00 -36.89 8.35
CA HIS A 714 9.52 -35.52 8.54
C HIS A 714 9.60 -34.73 7.22
N PRO A 715 8.57 -33.93 6.86
CA PRO A 715 8.53 -33.21 5.57
C PRO A 715 9.77 -32.35 5.27
N SER A 716 10.33 -31.70 6.29
CA SER A 716 11.55 -30.89 6.17
C SER A 716 12.82 -31.72 5.94
N THR A 717 12.86 -32.97 6.41
CA THR A 717 13.95 -33.92 6.15
C THR A 717 13.84 -34.46 4.73
N VAL A 718 12.63 -34.87 4.32
CA VAL A 718 12.33 -35.32 2.96
C VAL A 718 12.61 -34.22 1.93
N MET A 719 12.26 -32.97 2.24
CA MET A 719 12.62 -31.79 1.43
C MET A 719 14.12 -31.73 1.13
N SER A 720 14.94 -31.89 2.17
CA SER A 720 16.39 -31.78 2.04
C SER A 720 16.95 -32.89 1.13
N ARG A 721 16.36 -34.09 1.19
CA ARG A 721 16.65 -35.21 0.28
C ARG A 721 16.20 -34.92 -1.16
N GLU A 722 15.00 -34.41 -1.37
CA GLU A 722 14.49 -34.05 -2.70
C GLU A 722 15.34 -32.94 -3.35
N CYS A 723 15.75 -31.93 -2.58
CA CYS A 723 16.66 -30.89 -3.05
C CYS A 723 18.00 -31.46 -3.52
N HIS A 724 18.59 -32.40 -2.78
CA HIS A 724 19.83 -33.07 -3.17
C HIS A 724 19.66 -33.83 -4.51
N ILE A 725 18.53 -34.50 -4.73
CA ILE A 725 18.26 -35.19 -6.00
C ILE A 725 18.18 -34.17 -7.15
N VAL A 726 17.48 -33.05 -6.95
CA VAL A 726 17.38 -31.98 -7.95
C VAL A 726 18.76 -31.39 -8.26
N ILE A 727 19.59 -31.14 -7.23
CA ILE A 727 20.94 -30.60 -7.40
C ILE A 727 21.82 -31.58 -8.19
N ASP A 728 21.82 -32.87 -7.84
CA ASP A 728 22.57 -33.91 -8.56
C ASP A 728 22.18 -33.99 -10.05
N LEU A 729 20.88 -33.99 -10.33
CA LEU A 729 20.37 -34.06 -11.70
C LEU A 729 20.75 -32.81 -12.49
N LYS A 730 20.68 -31.63 -11.87
CA LYS A 730 21.11 -30.36 -12.51
C LYS A 730 22.63 -30.28 -12.70
N LYS A 731 23.44 -30.84 -11.81
CA LYS A 731 24.90 -30.97 -12.02
C LYS A 731 25.19 -31.81 -13.27
N ARG A 732 24.62 -33.02 -13.36
CA ARG A 732 24.80 -33.94 -14.51
C ARG A 732 24.29 -33.38 -15.83
N SER A 733 23.23 -32.58 -15.78
CA SER A 733 22.70 -31.90 -16.97
C SER A 733 23.61 -30.89 -17.62
N GLN A 734 24.54 -30.33 -16.86
CA GLN A 734 25.55 -29.43 -17.39
C GLN A 734 26.69 -30.20 -18.05
N GLU A 735 26.75 -31.52 -17.85
CA GLU A 735 27.75 -32.44 -18.41
C GLU A 735 27.22 -33.22 -19.63
N ASP A 736 25.90 -33.49 -19.73
CA ASP A 736 25.29 -34.29 -20.81
C ASP A 736 24.24 -33.53 -21.66
N THR A 737 24.45 -33.47 -22.99
CA THR A 737 23.65 -32.72 -23.98
C THR A 737 22.45 -33.46 -24.60
N THR A 738 21.87 -34.48 -23.96
CA THR A 738 20.73 -35.24 -24.53
C THR A 738 19.49 -35.27 -23.60
N PRO A 739 18.34 -34.71 -24.02
CA PRO A 739 17.11 -34.61 -23.21
C PRO A 739 16.42 -35.95 -22.83
N LEU A 740 16.72 -37.05 -23.52
CA LEU A 740 16.00 -38.34 -23.38
C LEU A 740 16.50 -39.23 -22.22
N LEU A 741 17.75 -39.08 -21.77
CA LEU A 741 18.33 -39.88 -20.67
C LEU A 741 17.83 -39.49 -19.27
N TRP A 742 17.20 -38.31 -19.15
CA TRP A 742 16.80 -37.72 -17.87
C TRP A 742 15.66 -38.46 -17.18
N ILE A 743 14.74 -39.04 -17.96
CA ILE A 743 13.53 -39.70 -17.45
C ILE A 743 13.83 -41.13 -16.98
N GLU A 744 14.80 -41.82 -17.61
CA GLU A 744 15.24 -43.15 -17.17
C GLU A 744 16.08 -43.09 -15.88
N ALA A 745 16.90 -42.05 -15.71
CA ALA A 745 17.62 -41.80 -14.46
C ALA A 745 16.67 -41.52 -13.28
N LEU A 746 15.56 -40.82 -13.53
CA LEU A 746 14.48 -40.58 -12.55
C LEU A 746 13.83 -41.88 -12.10
N LYS A 747 13.46 -42.77 -13.04
CA LYS A 747 12.86 -44.08 -12.74
C LYS A 747 13.83 -45.03 -12.00
N ARG A 748 15.15 -44.91 -12.23
CA ARG A 748 16.18 -45.71 -11.55
C ARG A 748 16.35 -45.30 -10.09
N LYS A 749 16.48 -43.99 -9.81
CA LYS A 749 16.60 -43.47 -8.44
C LYS A 749 15.32 -43.60 -7.61
N GLU A 750 14.14 -43.54 -8.24
CA GLU A 750 12.85 -43.77 -7.56
C GLU A 750 12.69 -45.24 -7.13
N ARG A 751 13.21 -46.19 -7.92
CA ARG A 751 13.29 -47.62 -7.56
C ARG A 751 14.36 -47.93 -6.51
N GLU A 752 15.42 -47.13 -6.44
CA GLU A 752 16.48 -47.23 -5.42
C GLU A 752 16.09 -46.57 -4.08
N ALA A 753 15.01 -45.78 -4.02
CA ALA A 753 14.57 -45.03 -2.83
C ALA A 753 13.93 -45.87 -1.70
N SER A 754 13.92 -47.20 -1.82
CA SER A 754 13.80 -48.16 -0.71
C SER A 754 14.89 -49.22 -0.93
N PRO A 755 15.99 -49.25 -0.15
CA PRO A 755 15.96 -49.57 1.28
C PRO A 755 17.00 -48.80 2.14
N THR A 756 16.90 -49.01 3.45
CA THR A 756 17.92 -48.83 4.50
C THR A 756 19.35 -48.60 3.99
N ILE A 757 19.82 -47.35 3.99
CA ILE A 757 21.21 -47.04 3.61
C ILE A 757 22.08 -47.11 4.86
N GLU A 758 22.96 -48.11 4.86
CA GLU A 758 24.07 -48.29 5.79
C GLU A 758 24.86 -47.00 5.96
N ALA A 759 25.27 -46.75 7.20
CA ALA A 759 26.03 -45.59 7.65
C ALA A 759 27.23 -45.28 6.73
N GLN A 760 27.04 -44.36 5.78
CA GLN A 760 28.16 -43.62 5.22
C GLN A 760 28.82 -42.83 6.36
N GLN A 761 30.15 -42.78 6.34
CA GLN A 761 31.01 -42.28 7.41
C GLN A 761 30.47 -40.99 8.08
N PRO A 762 30.59 -40.85 9.41
CA PRO A 762 30.12 -39.67 10.12
C PRO A 762 30.76 -38.42 9.54
N TRP A 763 29.92 -37.52 9.01
CA TRP A 763 30.36 -36.23 8.48
C TRP A 763 31.11 -35.46 9.57
N THR A 764 32.35 -35.07 9.31
CA THR A 764 33.24 -34.37 10.27
C THR A 764 32.91 -32.89 10.44
N GLY A 765 31.62 -32.53 10.38
CA GLY A 765 31.09 -31.19 10.53
C GLY A 765 31.20 -30.34 9.27
N PHE A 766 30.22 -29.46 9.04
CA PHE A 766 30.32 -28.40 8.04
C PHE A 766 31.55 -27.52 8.36
N PRO A 767 32.40 -27.12 7.39
CA PRO A 767 33.63 -26.36 7.65
C PRO A 767 33.33 -24.89 8.00
N TRP A 768 32.65 -24.71 9.12
CA TRP A 768 32.18 -23.46 9.68
C TRP A 768 33.31 -22.43 9.83
N ARG A 769 34.52 -22.87 10.16
CA ARG A 769 35.69 -21.99 10.28
C ARG A 769 36.08 -21.35 8.95
N ALA A 770 35.92 -22.04 7.83
CA ALA A 770 36.23 -21.50 6.50
C ALA A 770 35.20 -20.43 6.08
N LEU A 771 33.90 -20.74 6.19
CA LEU A 771 32.81 -19.79 5.90
C LEU A 771 32.86 -18.56 6.84
N LYS A 772 33.15 -18.78 8.13
CA LYS A 772 33.34 -17.72 9.13
C LYS A 772 34.53 -16.84 8.80
N ASN A 773 35.65 -17.40 8.33
CA ASN A 773 36.84 -16.64 7.96
C ASN A 773 36.63 -15.79 6.71
N ASP A 774 35.94 -16.31 5.69
CA ASP A 774 35.58 -15.54 4.48
C ASP A 774 34.62 -14.39 4.80
N ILE A 775 33.64 -14.61 5.69
CA ILE A 775 32.71 -13.56 6.14
C ILE A 775 33.41 -12.54 7.04
N LEU A 776 34.34 -12.96 7.91
CA LEU A 776 35.10 -12.04 8.78
C LEU A 776 36.16 -11.23 8.03
N ALA A 777 36.72 -11.75 6.92
CA ALA A 777 37.58 -10.99 6.02
C ALA A 777 36.84 -9.78 5.42
N SER A 778 35.53 -9.92 5.17
CA SER A 778 34.67 -8.80 4.74
C SER A 778 34.31 -7.81 5.87
N ARG A 779 34.60 -8.13 7.15
CA ARG A 779 34.12 -7.41 8.34
C ARG A 779 35.18 -6.52 9.03
N LYS A 780 36.44 -6.51 8.59
CA LYS A 780 37.49 -5.65 9.17
C LYS A 780 37.46 -4.23 8.60
N LYS A 781 36.51 -3.41 9.08
CA LYS A 781 36.58 -1.93 9.21
C LYS A 781 35.29 -1.47 9.92
N ASN A 782 35.33 -1.27 11.26
CA ASN A 782 34.53 -0.28 12.02
C ASN A 782 34.69 -0.47 13.55
N VAL A 783 34.85 0.64 14.28
CA VAL A 783 35.05 0.80 15.74
C VAL A 783 33.68 0.88 16.46
N PRO A 784 33.51 0.44 17.73
CA PRO A 784 32.21 0.45 18.43
C PRO A 784 31.72 1.87 18.85
N PRO A 785 30.39 2.13 18.89
CA PRO A 785 29.79 3.45 19.16
C PRO A 785 29.67 3.82 20.65
N SER A 786 29.69 5.12 20.97
CA SER A 786 29.77 5.65 22.35
C SER A 786 28.46 6.20 22.95
N ASN A 787 27.34 6.24 22.21
CA ASN A 787 26.02 6.63 22.75
C ASN A 787 24.84 5.99 21.97
N LEU A 788 23.63 6.04 22.56
CA LEU A 788 22.42 5.40 22.01
C LEU A 788 22.06 5.86 20.58
N PRO A 789 22.14 7.16 20.20
CA PRO A 789 21.96 7.57 18.81
C PRO A 789 22.97 6.91 17.85
N GLN A 790 24.26 6.86 18.19
CA GLN A 790 25.27 6.19 17.35
C GLN A 790 25.09 4.68 17.29
N LEU A 791 24.64 4.04 18.37
CA LEU A 791 24.29 2.63 18.39
C LEU A 791 23.11 2.37 17.44
N VAL A 792 22.05 3.17 17.54
CA VAL A 792 20.86 3.08 16.69
C VAL A 792 21.20 3.40 15.23
N ASP A 793 22.02 4.40 14.95
CA ASP A 793 22.49 4.72 13.60
C ASP A 793 23.43 3.66 13.02
N SER A 794 24.26 2.99 13.82
CA SER A 794 25.07 1.86 13.35
C SER A 794 24.23 0.67 12.89
N ILE A 795 23.01 0.55 13.42
CA ILE A 795 22.00 -0.43 13.05
C ILE A 795 21.20 0.07 11.84
N TRP A 796 20.82 1.35 11.82
CA TRP A 796 19.94 1.94 10.80
C TRP A 796 20.64 2.33 9.49
N ASN A 797 21.93 2.70 9.53
CA ASN A 797 22.71 3.08 8.35
C ASN A 797 23.07 1.90 7.43
N ARG A 798 22.58 0.69 7.73
CA ARG A 798 22.61 -0.47 6.83
C ARG A 798 21.42 -0.51 5.87
N ILE A 799 20.55 0.50 5.92
CA ILE A 799 19.37 0.69 5.06
C ILE A 799 19.65 1.91 4.16
N PRO A 800 19.50 1.84 2.82
CA PRO A 800 19.69 3.00 1.94
C PRO A 800 18.62 4.06 2.18
N SER A 801 19.01 5.33 2.30
CA SER A 801 18.08 6.46 2.40
C SER A 801 17.80 7.06 1.03
N PHE A 802 16.53 7.27 0.69
CA PHE A 802 16.12 8.08 -0.46
C PHE A 802 16.23 9.57 -0.11
N GLY A 803 16.85 10.35 -1.00
CA GLY A 803 16.95 11.81 -0.85
C GLY A 803 15.61 12.51 -1.15
N PRO A 804 15.31 13.64 -0.48
CA PRO A 804 14.12 14.46 -0.77
C PRO A 804 14.24 15.16 -2.14
N PRO A 805 13.15 15.55 -2.83
CA PRO A 805 13.22 16.14 -4.18
C PRO A 805 13.93 17.52 -4.22
N VAL A 806 14.61 17.81 -5.34
CA VAL A 806 15.38 19.05 -5.61
C VAL A 806 14.43 20.26 -5.74
N PRO A 807 14.64 21.36 -5.00
CA PRO A 807 13.91 22.62 -5.23
C PRO A 807 14.27 23.28 -6.56
N GLU A 808 13.31 23.94 -7.22
CA GLU A 808 13.52 24.62 -8.50
C GLU A 808 14.67 25.64 -8.45
N GLY A 809 15.63 25.53 -9.37
CA GLY A 809 16.75 26.47 -9.53
C GLY A 809 18.05 26.10 -8.80
N GLN A 810 18.15 24.91 -8.21
CA GLN A 810 19.36 24.40 -7.55
C GLN A 810 19.89 23.13 -8.26
N ALA A 811 21.20 22.94 -8.29
CA ALA A 811 21.83 21.74 -8.83
C ALA A 811 22.50 20.92 -7.71
N TRP A 812 22.21 19.61 -7.67
CA TRP A 812 22.91 18.69 -6.77
C TRP A 812 24.25 18.26 -7.35
N ILE A 813 25.31 18.55 -6.62
CA ILE A 813 26.62 17.97 -6.91
C ILE A 813 26.78 16.74 -6.05
N HIS A 814 26.88 15.56 -6.69
CA HIS A 814 27.14 14.30 -6.00
C HIS A 814 28.62 13.96 -6.07
N TRP A 815 29.16 13.45 -4.96
CA TRP A 815 30.49 12.88 -4.95
C TRP A 815 30.58 11.67 -4.01
N ALA A 816 31.46 10.74 -4.36
CA ALA A 816 31.79 9.62 -3.51
C ALA A 816 32.79 10.07 -2.44
N CYS A 817 32.38 10.00 -1.18
CA CYS A 817 33.34 10.09 -0.08
C CYS A 817 34.20 8.81 -0.06
N PRO A 818 35.51 8.89 0.23
CA PRO A 818 36.38 7.72 0.33
C PRO A 818 35.92 6.65 1.34
N CYS A 819 35.04 7.01 2.29
CA CYS A 819 34.38 6.04 3.18
C CYS A 819 33.31 5.17 2.49
N GLY A 820 33.08 5.34 1.18
CA GLY A 820 32.10 4.61 0.38
C GLY A 820 30.68 5.19 0.38
N GLN A 821 30.45 6.32 1.05
CA GLN A 821 29.15 6.99 1.09
C GLN A 821 29.04 8.05 -0.03
N GLN A 822 27.93 8.03 -0.77
CA GLN A 822 27.58 9.11 -1.69
C GLN A 822 27.07 10.32 -0.90
N LEU A 823 27.66 11.48 -1.14
CA LEU A 823 27.27 12.76 -0.54
C LEU A 823 26.72 13.69 -1.63
N PHE A 824 25.85 14.61 -1.22
CA PHE A 824 25.33 15.67 -2.06
C PHE A 824 25.23 16.96 -1.25
N ASP A 825 25.40 18.09 -1.90
CA ASP A 825 25.08 19.41 -1.34
C ASP A 825 24.38 20.26 -2.41
N ASP A 826 23.58 21.21 -1.96
CA ASP A 826 22.81 22.11 -2.82
C ASP A 826 23.68 23.33 -3.18
N PHE A 827 23.94 23.54 -4.47
CA PHE A 827 24.68 24.71 -4.95
C PHE A 827 23.85 25.53 -5.93
N SER A 828 23.81 26.85 -5.71
CA SER A 828 23.25 27.83 -6.63
C SER A 828 24.39 28.46 -7.43
N SER A 829 24.65 28.02 -8.67
CA SER A 829 25.58 28.73 -9.55
C SER A 829 24.93 29.12 -10.87
N SER A 830 25.29 30.31 -11.36
CA SER A 830 24.74 30.93 -12.57
C SER A 830 25.51 30.57 -13.86
N SER A 831 26.50 29.67 -13.81
CA SER A 831 27.25 29.22 -15.00
C SER A 831 27.64 27.73 -14.95
N ALA A 832 27.38 27.00 -16.03
CA ALA A 832 27.66 25.55 -16.12
C ALA A 832 29.14 25.18 -15.96
N GLU A 833 30.06 26.09 -16.31
CA GLU A 833 31.50 25.91 -16.20
C GLU A 833 31.98 25.84 -14.74
N SER A 834 31.39 26.64 -13.85
CA SER A 834 31.71 26.65 -12.42
C SER A 834 31.29 25.34 -11.72
N LEU A 835 30.16 24.76 -12.13
CA LEU A 835 29.67 23.47 -11.62
C LEU A 835 30.56 22.30 -12.06
N GLN A 836 31.01 22.28 -13.33
CA GLN A 836 31.93 21.26 -13.82
C GLN A 836 33.31 21.34 -13.16
N ALA A 837 33.85 22.54 -12.97
CA ALA A 837 35.13 22.72 -12.28
C ALA A 837 35.07 22.27 -10.80
N LEU A 838 33.95 22.56 -10.12
CA LEU A 838 33.72 22.11 -8.74
C LEU A 838 33.54 20.58 -8.65
N GLN A 839 32.79 19.99 -9.58
CA GLN A 839 32.63 18.54 -9.66
C GLN A 839 33.97 17.84 -9.93
N GLN A 840 34.80 18.37 -10.83
CA GLN A 840 36.14 17.83 -11.08
C GLN A 840 37.07 17.96 -9.86
N ASN A 841 37.04 19.06 -9.13
CA ASN A 841 37.85 19.23 -7.92
C ASN A 841 37.47 18.21 -6.83
N LEU A 842 36.16 18.01 -6.59
CA LEU A 842 35.65 17.02 -5.64
C LEU A 842 35.95 15.57 -6.06
N GLN A 843 36.09 15.31 -7.36
CA GLN A 843 36.49 14.00 -7.90
C GLN A 843 38.01 13.78 -7.89
N ASN A 844 38.81 14.81 -8.14
CA ASN A 844 40.29 14.73 -8.24
C ASN A 844 40.99 14.57 -6.88
N HIS A 845 40.36 14.96 -5.77
CA HIS A 845 40.83 14.63 -4.42
C HIS A 845 40.89 13.10 -4.13
N ASN A 846 40.40 12.24 -5.04
CA ASN A 846 40.58 10.78 -5.00
C ASN A 846 41.86 10.27 -5.72
N LEU A 847 42.59 11.12 -6.46
CA LEU A 847 43.67 10.68 -7.37
C LEU A 847 45.09 11.10 -6.92
N SER A 848 45.25 12.02 -5.96
CA SER A 848 46.56 12.47 -5.47
C SER A 848 47.03 11.68 -4.23
N SER A 849 47.12 10.35 -4.33
CA SER A 849 47.78 9.51 -3.32
C SER A 849 48.56 8.37 -3.98
N GLY A 850 49.44 8.72 -4.91
CA GLY A 850 50.26 7.76 -5.61
C GLY A 850 51.44 8.42 -6.29
N GLU A 851 52.40 8.94 -5.51
CA GLU A 851 53.82 9.02 -5.91
C GLU A 851 54.66 9.36 -4.67
N GLY A 852 55.61 8.48 -4.37
CA GLY A 852 56.42 8.54 -3.16
C GLY A 852 57.67 9.39 -3.31
N HIS A 853 58.09 10.01 -2.21
CA HIS A 853 59.50 10.29 -1.97
C HIS A 853 59.93 9.65 -0.65
N ASN A 854 60.65 8.53 -0.79
CA ASN A 854 61.52 7.97 0.23
C ASN A 854 62.63 8.97 0.56
N SER A 855 62.80 9.27 1.84
CA SER A 855 64.12 9.48 2.44
C SER A 855 64.05 9.02 3.89
N GLY A 856 64.88 8.03 4.22
CA GLY A 856 64.83 7.33 5.49
C GLY A 856 65.64 7.99 6.59
N SER A 857 65.31 7.64 7.82
CA SER A 857 66.28 7.52 8.91
C SER A 857 65.78 6.52 9.95
N SER A 858 66.70 5.68 10.38
CA SER A 858 66.60 4.45 11.16
C SER A 858 66.55 4.62 12.68
N SER A 859 66.18 3.52 13.35
CA SER A 859 66.35 3.13 14.77
C SER A 859 65.31 3.74 15.73
N SER A 860 64.61 3.00 16.59
CA SER A 860 65.10 1.99 17.55
C SER A 860 63.90 1.32 18.25
N GLN A 861 64.15 0.14 18.80
CA GLN A 861 63.23 -0.68 19.58
C GLN A 861 62.82 0.03 20.88
N ASP A 862 61.59 -0.16 21.36
CA ASP A 862 61.45 -0.69 22.72
C ASP A 862 60.08 -1.29 23.06
N SER A 863 60.12 -2.05 24.13
CA SER A 863 59.24 -3.14 24.50
C SER A 863 58.32 -2.80 25.68
N THR A 864 57.30 -3.65 25.88
CA THR A 864 56.55 -3.89 27.12
C THR A 864 55.52 -2.83 27.58
N SER A 865 54.26 -3.24 27.66
CA SER A 865 53.61 -3.71 28.91
C SER A 865 52.09 -3.47 28.87
N ARG A 866 51.33 -4.55 29.04
CA ARG A 866 49.94 -4.48 29.50
C ARG A 866 49.94 -4.06 30.97
N PRO A 867 48.86 -3.40 31.42
CA PRO A 867 48.24 -3.81 32.66
C PRO A 867 46.80 -4.28 32.43
N ASN A 868 46.53 -5.46 32.97
CA ASN A 868 45.19 -5.92 33.33
C ASN A 868 44.59 -4.98 34.40
N LEU A 869 43.28 -4.74 34.40
CA LEU A 869 42.42 -5.07 35.56
C LEU A 869 40.92 -4.80 35.29
N LYS A 870 40.21 -5.93 35.34
CA LYS A 870 38.80 -6.23 35.67
C LYS A 870 37.85 -5.08 36.04
N TRP A 871 36.66 -5.12 35.44
CA TRP A 871 35.46 -4.48 35.97
C TRP A 871 34.46 -5.54 36.47
N PRO A 872 33.90 -5.39 37.69
CA PRO A 872 32.87 -6.27 38.22
C PRO A 872 31.47 -5.86 37.73
N TRP A 873 30.61 -6.84 37.49
CA TRP A 873 29.17 -6.62 37.40
C TRP A 873 28.62 -6.29 38.80
N PRO A 874 27.58 -5.43 38.91
CA PRO A 874 26.35 -5.98 39.45
C PRO A 874 25.05 -5.39 38.86
N THR A 875 24.14 -6.33 38.55
CA THR A 875 22.74 -6.42 39.03
C THR A 875 21.92 -5.15 39.31
N PHE A 876 20.76 -5.10 38.63
CA PHE A 876 19.66 -4.16 38.80
C PHE A 876 18.73 -4.57 39.97
N MET A 877 18.11 -3.58 40.64
CA MET A 877 16.79 -3.53 41.36
C MET A 877 16.82 -2.81 42.74
N PRO A 878 15.70 -2.22 43.25
CA PRO A 878 15.48 -0.75 43.28
C PRO A 878 15.10 -0.18 44.68
N GLY A 879 15.01 1.15 44.81
CA GLY A 879 14.24 1.77 45.90
C GLY A 879 14.67 3.18 46.34
N ASN A 880 13.68 4.10 46.32
CA ASN A 880 13.53 5.29 47.16
C ASN A 880 14.69 6.29 47.31
N ASN A 881 14.55 7.50 46.75
CA ASN A 881 14.11 8.64 47.56
C ASN A 881 14.09 9.98 46.80
N PHE A 882 12.87 10.49 46.71
CA PHE A 882 12.39 11.78 46.20
C PHE A 882 12.81 13.00 47.08
N ASN A 883 13.92 12.94 47.81
CA ASN A 883 14.21 13.89 48.90
C ASN A 883 15.59 14.56 48.90
N LYS A 884 16.26 14.70 47.74
CA LYS A 884 17.47 15.53 47.63
C LYS A 884 17.30 16.79 46.79
N PHE A 885 16.07 17.10 46.38
CA PHE A 885 15.77 18.26 45.53
C PHE A 885 15.38 19.55 46.29
N LEU A 886 15.35 19.58 47.63
CA LEU A 886 15.02 20.81 48.37
C LEU A 886 15.79 20.95 49.70
N ARG A 887 16.87 21.75 49.67
CA ARG A 887 17.30 22.78 50.67
C ARG A 887 18.75 23.20 50.34
N GLN A 888 18.92 24.42 49.80
CA GLN A 888 19.53 25.61 50.45
C GLN A 888 21.01 25.43 50.85
N LYS A 889 21.96 26.37 50.64
CA LYS A 889 21.86 27.83 50.74
C LYS A 889 23.15 28.52 50.21
N LYS A 890 22.91 29.70 49.62
CA LYS A 890 23.61 31.01 49.59
C LYS A 890 24.84 31.31 50.48
N GLU A 891 25.53 32.39 50.05
CA GLU A 891 26.56 33.28 50.68
C GLU A 891 28.02 32.95 50.32
N GLY A 892 28.94 33.88 50.02
CA GLY A 892 29.01 35.34 50.08
C GLY A 892 30.45 35.78 49.71
N ALA A 893 30.66 37.06 49.37
CA ALA A 893 31.89 37.63 48.79
C ALA A 893 33.02 37.94 49.81
N THR A 894 34.16 38.41 49.26
CA THR A 894 35.40 39.02 49.85
C THR A 894 36.52 38.02 50.20
N THR A 895 37.81 38.18 49.83
CA THR A 895 38.75 39.32 49.85
C THR A 895 40.00 39.07 48.95
N LEU A 896 40.68 40.13 48.50
CA LEU A 896 42.05 40.16 47.90
C LEU A 896 43.14 40.28 48.99
N PRO A 897 44.40 39.88 48.75
CA PRO A 897 45.51 40.81 48.41
C PRO A 897 46.56 40.23 47.40
N MET A 898 47.12 40.99 46.42
CA MET A 898 48.42 41.76 46.39
C MET A 898 49.65 40.99 46.95
N HIS A 899 50.85 40.86 46.36
CA HIS A 899 51.61 41.49 45.26
C HIS A 899 52.83 40.59 44.91
N THR A 900 53.38 40.64 43.68
CA THR A 900 54.83 40.87 43.37
C THR A 900 54.98 41.20 41.87
N ARG A 901 55.89 42.13 41.55
CA ARG A 901 56.00 42.93 40.32
C ARG A 901 57.11 42.42 39.38
N SER A 902 57.05 42.87 38.12
CA SER A 902 58.08 42.84 37.06
C SER A 902 57.97 41.63 36.11
N GLN A 903 58.01 41.72 34.77
CA GLN A 903 58.36 42.79 33.83
C GLN A 903 57.46 42.67 32.59
N ILE A 904 57.24 43.78 31.89
CA ILE A 904 56.58 43.83 30.58
C ILE A 904 57.62 43.45 29.50
N PRO A 905 57.39 42.41 28.70
CA PRO A 905 57.52 42.50 27.25
C PRO A 905 56.16 42.93 26.69
N GLY A 906 56.16 43.83 25.70
CA GLY A 906 54.94 44.35 25.05
C GLY A 906 53.96 43.22 24.65
N PRO A 907 52.66 43.51 24.46
CA PRO A 907 51.69 42.46 24.22
C PRO A 907 52.03 41.76 22.89
N VAL A 908 52.76 40.66 22.98
CA VAL A 908 52.63 39.54 22.07
C VAL A 908 51.19 39.11 22.30
N VAL A 909 50.28 39.67 21.52
CA VAL A 909 48.90 39.22 21.50
C VAL A 909 48.99 37.76 21.08
N ASN A 910 48.77 36.85 22.04
CA ASN A 910 48.49 35.47 21.76
C ASN A 910 47.20 35.44 20.94
N THR A 911 47.32 35.60 19.62
CA THR A 911 46.22 35.57 18.67
C THR A 911 45.83 34.12 18.39
N THR A 912 45.48 33.37 19.43
CA THR A 912 44.82 32.08 19.20
C THR A 912 43.40 32.39 18.72
N PRO A 913 43.02 31.95 17.51
CA PRO A 913 41.78 32.38 16.90
C PRO A 913 40.57 31.71 17.56
N TYR A 914 39.46 32.44 17.65
CA TYR A 914 38.22 31.97 18.27
C TYR A 914 37.27 31.41 17.21
N LEU A 915 36.72 30.22 17.45
CA LEU A 915 35.60 29.70 16.69
C LEU A 915 34.29 30.07 17.38
N LEU A 916 33.44 30.82 16.67
CA LEU A 916 32.11 31.20 17.14
C LEU A 916 31.12 30.09 16.77
N MET A 917 30.49 29.49 17.78
CA MET A 917 29.57 28.36 17.65
C MET A 917 28.19 28.75 18.18
N CYS A 918 27.18 28.72 17.33
CA CYS A 918 25.78 28.90 17.70
C CYS A 918 25.14 27.52 17.87
N ILE A 919 24.57 27.21 19.04
CA ILE A 919 23.94 25.91 19.32
C ILE A 919 22.52 26.13 19.85
N ASP A 920 21.54 25.47 19.25
CA ASP A 920 20.12 25.61 19.63
C ASP A 920 19.85 25.13 21.06
N ARG A 921 19.14 25.95 21.85
CA ARG A 921 18.67 25.62 23.20
C ARG A 921 17.14 25.72 23.26
N GLY A 922 16.45 24.64 22.86
CA GLY A 922 14.98 24.59 22.88
C GLY A 922 14.33 25.23 21.63
N ARG A 923 13.06 25.65 21.72
CA ARG A 923 12.29 26.19 20.57
C ARG A 923 12.56 27.66 20.23
N HIS A 924 13.10 28.44 21.16
CA HIS A 924 13.02 29.91 21.07
C HIS A 924 14.37 30.64 21.22
N PHE A 925 15.49 29.96 21.50
CA PHE A 925 16.79 30.62 21.73
C PHE A 925 17.97 29.79 21.20
N THR A 926 18.97 30.46 20.61
CA THR A 926 20.24 29.86 20.18
C THR A 926 21.38 30.47 21.00
N GLY A 927 22.18 29.63 21.67
CA GLY A 927 23.29 30.09 22.51
C GLY A 927 24.57 30.31 21.69
N LEU A 928 25.29 31.40 21.95
CA LEU A 928 26.58 31.72 21.34
C LEU A 928 27.74 31.29 22.24
N TYR A 929 28.61 30.43 21.73
CA TYR A 929 29.82 29.97 22.41
C TYR A 929 31.06 30.36 21.62
N GLN A 930 32.06 30.87 22.31
CA GLN A 930 33.26 31.42 21.69
C GLN A 930 34.46 30.63 22.19
N HIS A 931 34.89 29.62 21.44
CA HIS A 931 35.92 28.68 21.85
C HIS A 931 37.28 29.01 21.24
N VAL A 932 38.33 28.95 22.06
CA VAL A 932 39.71 29.10 21.58
C VAL A 932 40.13 27.82 20.86
N LEU A 933 40.59 27.94 19.61
CA LEU A 933 41.17 26.81 18.87
C LEU A 933 42.63 26.60 19.30
N GLN A 934 42.85 25.78 20.32
CA GLN A 934 44.19 25.37 20.78
C GLN A 934 44.51 23.96 20.27
N ASN A 935 45.70 23.78 19.69
CA ASN A 935 46.23 22.49 19.24
C ASN A 935 45.38 21.76 18.18
N VAL A 936 44.76 22.51 17.25
CA VAL A 936 44.02 21.97 16.11
C VAL A 936 44.80 22.28 14.83
N GLU A 937 45.48 21.27 14.30
CA GLU A 937 46.37 21.40 13.13
C GLU A 937 45.79 20.83 11.84
N ASP A 938 44.74 20.01 11.90
CA ASP A 938 44.12 19.40 10.74
C ASP A 938 42.59 19.28 10.88
N ASP A 939 41.92 18.96 9.77
CA ASP A 939 40.46 18.82 9.68
C ASP A 939 39.95 17.67 10.59
N THR A 940 40.74 16.62 10.82
CA THR A 940 40.35 15.50 11.70
C THR A 940 40.30 15.96 13.16
N GLN A 941 41.33 16.68 13.61
CA GLN A 941 41.41 17.28 14.93
C GLN A 941 40.34 18.36 15.13
N LEU A 942 40.01 19.12 14.09
CA LEU A 942 38.92 20.10 14.13
C LEU A 942 37.57 19.44 14.41
N PHE A 943 37.20 18.39 13.68
CA PHE A 943 35.91 17.72 13.92
C PHE A 943 35.89 16.93 15.24
N GLN A 944 37.04 16.47 15.73
CA GLN A 944 37.15 15.95 17.09
C GLN A 944 36.93 17.06 18.14
N PHE A 945 37.56 18.22 17.97
CA PHE A 945 37.37 19.39 18.82
C PHE A 945 35.90 19.84 18.86
N LEU A 946 35.21 19.86 17.71
CA LEU A 946 33.78 20.19 17.64
C LEU A 946 32.93 19.19 18.43
N ARG A 947 33.19 17.88 18.27
CA ARG A 947 32.44 16.83 19.00
C ARG A 947 32.66 16.92 20.50
N ASP A 948 33.89 17.16 20.93
CA ASP A 948 34.23 17.30 22.34
C ASP A 948 33.54 18.51 22.96
N ASN A 949 33.58 19.66 22.29
CA ASN A 949 32.87 20.85 22.79
C ASN A 949 31.35 20.65 22.78
N VAL A 950 30.75 20.12 21.72
CA VAL A 950 29.29 19.82 21.70
C VAL A 950 28.91 18.83 22.81
N SER A 951 29.72 17.80 23.06
CA SER A 951 29.45 16.81 24.11
C SER A 951 29.55 17.39 25.53
N ARG A 952 30.52 18.28 25.78
CA ARG A 952 30.69 18.97 27.08
C ARG A 952 29.48 19.86 27.41
N HIS A 953 28.87 20.51 26.42
CA HIS A 953 27.67 21.31 26.63
C HIS A 953 26.41 20.47 26.92
N ARG A 954 26.41 19.18 26.57
CA ARG A 954 25.23 18.30 26.69
C ARG A 954 25.08 17.59 28.04
N GLY A 955 26.13 17.52 28.87
CA GLY A 955 26.12 16.93 30.23
C GLY A 955 25.70 15.45 30.30
N ILE A 956 25.59 14.88 31.53
CA ILE A 956 25.17 13.48 31.78
C ILE A 956 23.72 13.21 31.32
N SER A 957 22.91 14.27 31.17
CA SER A 957 21.54 14.21 30.64
C SER A 957 21.44 13.81 29.16
N SER A 958 22.55 13.82 28.40
CA SER A 958 22.53 13.57 26.95
C SER A 958 22.07 12.15 26.56
N TRP A 959 22.13 11.19 27.49
CA TRP A 959 21.58 9.85 27.28
C TRP A 959 20.05 9.85 27.22
N PHE A 960 19.39 10.83 27.85
CA PHE A 960 17.95 10.85 28.05
C PHE A 960 17.21 11.89 27.19
N THR A 961 17.94 12.75 26.46
CA THR A 961 17.30 13.85 25.70
C THR A 961 16.86 13.47 24.30
N PHE A 962 17.18 12.26 23.81
CA PHE A 962 16.87 11.78 22.45
C PHE A 962 17.15 12.78 21.32
N ARG A 963 17.99 13.79 21.55
CA ARG A 963 18.33 14.82 20.58
C ARG A 963 19.73 14.59 20.03
N SER A 964 19.88 14.70 18.72
CA SER A 964 21.15 14.57 18.01
C SER A 964 21.40 15.82 17.15
N VAL A 965 22.65 16.06 16.79
CA VAL A 965 22.97 17.09 15.80
C VAL A 965 22.34 16.66 14.48
N SER A 966 21.44 17.48 13.94
CA SER A 966 20.74 17.21 12.68
C SER A 966 21.39 17.90 11.50
N ALA A 967 22.00 19.06 11.71
CA ALA A 967 22.69 19.82 10.66
C ALA A 967 23.79 20.72 11.25
N ILE A 968 24.86 20.94 10.49
CA ILE A 968 25.90 21.93 10.77
C ILE A 968 26.06 22.81 9.52
N SER A 969 25.91 24.13 9.69
CA SER A 969 26.00 25.09 8.57
C SER A 969 26.85 26.30 8.95
N LEU A 970 27.38 27.00 7.94
CA LEU A 970 27.99 28.32 8.10
C LEU A 970 26.88 29.34 8.26
N THR A 971 27.00 30.24 9.24
CA THR A 971 25.96 31.23 9.51
C THR A 971 26.49 32.61 9.83
N ARG A 972 25.64 33.60 9.56
CA ARG A 972 25.76 34.98 10.01
C ARG A 972 24.68 35.23 11.07
N PHE A 973 25.08 35.75 12.21
CA PHE A 973 24.21 35.97 13.36
C PHE A 973 24.43 37.35 13.96
N GLU A 974 23.41 37.86 14.65
CA GLU A 974 23.52 39.04 15.49
C GLU A 974 23.55 38.63 16.95
N ALA A 975 24.50 39.16 17.69
CA ALA A 975 24.66 38.92 19.12
C ALA A 975 24.47 40.23 19.89
N ASP A 976 23.71 40.17 20.98
CA ASP A 976 23.57 41.27 21.93
C ASP A 976 24.47 41.03 23.16
N ASN A 977 24.25 41.73 24.28
CA ASN A 977 25.01 41.53 25.52
C ASN A 977 24.54 40.31 26.34
N SER A 978 23.68 39.47 25.77
CA SER A 978 23.29 38.18 26.34
C SER A 978 24.14 37.04 25.77
N GLN A 979 24.06 35.84 26.34
CA GLN A 979 24.74 34.63 25.80
C GLN A 979 24.02 34.03 24.58
N TYR A 980 23.08 34.76 23.98
CA TYR A 980 22.23 34.28 22.89
C TYR A 980 22.56 35.01 21.59
N ALA A 981 22.42 34.30 20.48
CA ALA A 981 22.58 34.83 19.14
C ALA A 981 21.30 34.62 18.34
N GLU A 982 20.89 35.65 17.61
CA GLU A 982 19.82 35.55 16.63
C GLU A 982 20.41 35.05 15.31
N VAL A 983 20.17 33.77 15.02
CA VAL A 983 20.64 33.13 13.80
C VAL A 983 19.64 33.39 12.67
N HIS A 984 20.07 34.16 11.68
CA HIS A 984 19.22 34.50 10.54
C HIS A 984 18.92 33.27 9.66
N ARG A 985 17.64 33.04 9.33
CA ARG A 985 17.24 31.97 8.41
C ARG A 985 17.59 32.36 6.97
N HIS A 986 18.41 31.52 6.32
CA HIS A 986 18.92 31.75 4.97
C HIS A 986 17.81 32.07 3.94
N LYS A 987 16.62 31.45 4.04
CA LYS A 987 15.51 31.62 3.08
C LYS A 987 14.69 32.91 3.27
N GLU A 988 14.73 33.51 4.45
CA GLU A 988 13.89 34.65 4.83
C GLU A 988 14.63 36.00 4.67
N VAL A 989 15.96 36.00 4.78
CA VAL A 989 16.79 37.22 4.76
C VAL A 989 17.73 37.27 3.54
N CYS A 990 18.17 36.13 3.02
CA CYS A 990 19.17 36.07 1.95
C CYS A 990 18.50 35.82 0.59
N GLY A 991 18.49 36.83 -0.29
CA GLY A 991 18.18 36.63 -1.71
C GLY A 991 19.24 35.77 -2.43
N LYS A 992 19.10 35.59 -3.75
CA LYS A 992 19.88 34.66 -4.60
C LYS A 992 21.43 34.80 -4.55
N ASP A 993 21.98 35.86 -3.95
CA ASP A 993 23.42 36.23 -3.99
C ASP A 993 24.05 36.42 -2.58
N CYS A 994 23.90 35.48 -1.62
CA CYS A 994 24.48 35.65 -0.28
C CYS A 994 25.76 34.84 -0.02
N ILE A 995 26.72 35.45 0.69
CA ILE A 995 27.98 34.86 1.17
C ILE A 995 27.91 34.72 2.70
N CYS A 996 27.70 33.51 3.23
CA CYS A 996 27.68 33.20 4.68
C CYS A 996 29.09 33.16 5.31
N ILE A 997 30.04 33.90 4.73
CA ILE A 997 31.46 34.00 5.11
C ILE A 997 31.75 35.50 5.36
N PRO A 998 32.69 35.88 6.24
CA PRO A 998 33.04 37.28 6.48
C PRO A 998 33.40 38.02 5.18
N PRO A 999 32.99 39.28 5.04
CA PRO A 999 33.32 40.08 3.87
C PRO A 999 34.84 40.37 3.81
N PRO A 1000 35.41 40.61 2.61
CA PRO A 1000 36.86 40.64 2.40
C PRO A 1000 37.56 41.71 3.22
N GLU A 1001 36.88 42.84 3.47
CA GLU A 1001 37.42 43.95 4.26
C GLU A 1001 37.67 43.54 5.72
N ARG A 1002 36.84 42.64 6.27
CA ARG A 1002 37.02 42.13 7.65
C ARG A 1002 38.11 41.07 7.74
N VAL A 1003 38.37 40.35 6.66
CA VAL A 1003 39.48 39.39 6.57
C VAL A 1003 40.81 40.14 6.37
N GLN A 1004 40.83 41.14 5.48
CA GLN A 1004 42.00 41.99 5.22
C GLN A 1004 42.39 42.87 6.42
N ASN A 1005 41.42 43.23 7.27
CA ASN A 1005 41.67 43.94 8.53
C ASN A 1005 42.08 43.01 9.68
N ASP A 1006 42.39 41.73 9.45
CA ASP A 1006 42.71 40.75 10.50
C ASP A 1006 41.61 40.63 11.58
N GLU A 1007 40.35 40.89 11.26
CA GLU A 1007 39.23 40.64 12.20
C GLU A 1007 38.86 39.16 12.20
N TYR A 1008 38.85 38.54 11.01
CA TYR A 1008 38.57 37.13 10.77
C TYR A 1008 39.68 36.47 9.93
N ASP A 1009 40.08 35.27 10.32
CA ASP A 1009 40.98 34.37 9.61
C ASP A 1009 40.17 33.30 8.85
N CYS A 1010 40.12 33.44 7.52
CA CYS A 1010 39.58 32.46 6.57
C CYS A 1010 40.29 32.58 5.20
N SER A 1011 40.68 31.44 4.63
CA SER A 1011 41.44 31.36 3.37
C SER A 1011 40.85 30.31 2.40
N PRO A 1012 40.72 30.63 1.10
CA PRO A 1012 41.08 31.92 0.47
C PRO A 1012 40.10 33.05 0.83
N SER A 1013 40.62 34.28 0.93
CA SER A 1013 39.81 35.49 1.17
C SER A 1013 38.92 35.79 -0.05
N PRO A 1014 37.60 36.02 0.11
CA PRO A 1014 36.65 36.09 -1.00
C PRO A 1014 36.77 37.38 -1.82
N THR A 1015 37.81 37.55 -2.64
CA THR A 1015 38.15 38.88 -3.20
C THR A 1015 37.24 39.41 -4.31
N VAL A 1016 36.44 38.59 -5.01
CA VAL A 1016 35.40 39.01 -5.98
C VAL A 1016 34.36 37.88 -6.11
N LYS A 1017 33.09 38.17 -6.45
CA LYS A 1017 31.99 37.20 -6.72
C LYS A 1017 32.54 35.85 -7.21
N PRO A 1018 32.44 34.76 -6.42
CA PRO A 1018 33.26 33.57 -6.66
C PRO A 1018 32.71 32.78 -7.85
N THR A 1019 33.44 32.77 -8.96
CA THR A 1019 33.28 31.77 -10.03
C THR A 1019 34.01 30.47 -9.74
N GLN A 1020 34.96 30.45 -8.78
CA GLN A 1020 35.64 29.24 -8.31
C GLN A 1020 36.02 29.34 -6.82
N VAL A 1021 36.00 28.18 -6.14
CA VAL A 1021 36.28 27.85 -4.72
C VAL A 1021 35.01 27.63 -3.88
N PRO A 1022 34.82 26.43 -3.26
CA PRO A 1022 33.53 26.04 -2.72
C PRO A 1022 33.16 26.72 -1.39
N VAL A 1023 31.87 27.03 -1.24
CA VAL A 1023 31.22 27.15 0.07
C VAL A 1023 31.10 25.73 0.63
N ILE A 1024 31.61 25.47 1.83
CA ILE A 1024 31.47 24.15 2.44
C ILE A 1024 29.99 23.91 2.75
N GLY A 1025 29.38 22.97 2.04
CA GLY A 1025 27.95 22.68 2.18
C GLY A 1025 27.58 21.99 3.50
N THR A 1026 26.31 22.15 3.88
CA THR A 1026 25.74 21.68 5.15
C THR A 1026 25.85 20.16 5.29
N ASN A 1027 25.60 19.40 4.21
CA ASN A 1027 25.66 17.94 4.27
C ASN A 1027 27.10 17.45 4.38
N ARG A 1028 28.06 18.13 3.74
CA ARG A 1028 29.49 17.83 3.88
C ARG A 1028 30.00 18.08 5.31
N LEU A 1029 29.67 19.22 5.92
CA LEU A 1029 30.03 19.52 7.32
C LEU A 1029 29.41 18.52 8.30
N THR A 1030 28.13 18.21 8.12
CA THR A 1030 27.39 17.28 8.97
C THR A 1030 27.95 15.85 8.84
N HIS A 1031 28.30 15.42 7.63
CA HIS A 1031 28.89 14.10 7.40
C HIS A 1031 30.24 13.94 8.10
N TYR A 1032 31.16 14.91 7.98
CA TYR A 1032 32.47 14.81 8.63
C TYR A 1032 32.40 14.95 10.16
N PHE A 1033 31.44 15.69 10.70
CA PHE A 1033 31.15 15.68 12.13
C PHE A 1033 30.72 14.29 12.63
N LEU A 1034 29.89 13.59 11.86
CA LEU A 1034 29.46 12.22 12.21
C LEU A 1034 30.57 11.18 11.98
N LYS A 1035 31.38 11.35 10.93
CA LYS A 1035 32.46 10.44 10.50
C LYS A 1035 33.82 11.14 10.37
N PRO A 1036 34.46 11.54 11.47
CA PRO A 1036 35.74 12.26 11.44
C PRO A 1036 36.91 11.41 10.94
N HIS A 1037 36.77 10.07 10.88
CA HIS A 1037 37.80 9.18 10.32
C HIS A 1037 37.68 8.97 8.79
N ALA A 1038 36.76 9.67 8.13
CA ALA A 1038 36.58 9.58 6.68
C ALA A 1038 37.66 10.34 5.89
N PHE A 1039 38.54 11.11 6.55
CA PHE A 1039 39.69 11.75 5.93
C PHE A 1039 40.83 10.74 5.70
N HIS A 1040 41.50 10.84 4.55
CA HIS A 1040 42.73 10.13 4.26
C HIS A 1040 43.92 11.09 4.44
N GLY A 1041 44.61 10.99 5.57
CA GLY A 1041 45.77 11.82 5.91
C GLY A 1041 45.42 13.21 6.47
N PRO A 1042 46.41 13.97 6.97
CA PRO A 1042 46.20 15.32 7.50
C PRO A 1042 45.84 16.28 6.35
N GLN A 1043 44.61 16.80 6.37
CA GLN A 1043 44.10 17.81 5.43
C GLN A 1043 43.74 19.07 6.22
N ARG A 1044 43.91 20.27 5.64
CA ARG A 1044 43.58 21.57 6.28
C ARG A 1044 42.52 22.36 5.53
N THR A 1045 41.80 21.72 4.62
CA THR A 1045 40.94 22.37 3.64
C THR A 1045 39.74 23.04 4.31
N ILE A 1046 39.11 22.34 5.26
CA ILE A 1046 37.94 22.86 5.99
C ILE A 1046 38.38 23.85 7.07
N LEU A 1047 39.46 23.54 7.80
CA LEU A 1047 40.04 24.37 8.85
C LEU A 1047 40.44 25.75 8.33
N ASN A 1048 41.05 25.82 7.14
CA ASN A 1048 41.46 27.09 6.54
C ASN A 1048 40.25 27.94 6.10
N GLN A 1049 39.19 27.32 5.60
CA GLN A 1049 38.01 28.01 5.06
C GLN A 1049 37.01 28.46 6.14
N LEU A 1050 37.01 27.85 7.33
CA LEU A 1050 36.12 28.25 8.42
C LEU A 1050 36.42 29.68 8.93
N PRO A 1051 35.39 30.50 9.20
CA PRO A 1051 35.57 31.82 9.77
C PRO A 1051 36.00 31.72 11.24
N LYS A 1052 37.24 32.11 11.52
CA LYS A 1052 37.81 32.13 12.88
C LYS A 1052 38.12 33.57 13.25
N ARG A 1053 37.69 34.06 14.40
CA ARG A 1053 37.89 35.46 14.79
C ARG A 1053 39.26 35.67 15.44
N ALA A 1054 40.07 36.57 14.89
CA ALA A 1054 41.46 36.79 15.33
C ALA A 1054 41.60 37.87 16.43
N ARG A 1055 40.59 38.72 16.62
CA ARG A 1055 40.60 39.86 17.57
C ARG A 1055 39.95 39.56 18.94
N GLY A 1056 39.98 38.32 19.40
CA GLY A 1056 39.36 37.92 20.67
C GLY A 1056 37.83 37.72 20.59
N PRO A 1057 37.15 37.49 21.74
CA PRO A 1057 35.71 37.23 21.76
C PRO A 1057 34.88 38.45 21.35
N LEU A 1058 33.71 38.22 20.76
CA LEU A 1058 32.71 39.21 20.37
C LEU A 1058 32.19 39.89 21.64
N SER A 1059 32.54 41.16 21.82
CA SER A 1059 32.15 42.01 22.95
C SER A 1059 31.10 43.02 22.50
N THR A 1060 29.94 43.03 23.15
CA THR A 1060 28.76 43.86 22.80
C THR A 1060 28.56 44.95 23.85
N SER A 1061 28.23 46.17 23.42
CA SER A 1061 27.76 47.27 24.28
C SER A 1061 26.24 47.18 24.50
N GLN A 1062 25.71 47.70 25.61
CA GLN A 1062 24.28 47.59 25.97
C GLN A 1062 23.30 48.14 24.92
N ASP A 1063 23.73 49.03 24.03
CA ASP A 1063 22.84 49.75 23.10
C ASP A 1063 23.01 49.38 21.60
N SER A 1064 23.77 48.34 21.25
CA SER A 1064 23.93 47.95 19.83
C SER A 1064 24.19 46.45 19.63
N MET A 1065 23.38 45.78 18.81
CA MET A 1065 23.62 44.40 18.37
C MET A 1065 24.87 44.34 17.48
N GLN A 1066 25.73 43.34 17.70
CA GLN A 1066 26.97 43.15 16.95
C GLN A 1066 26.84 41.97 15.99
N LEU A 1067 27.27 42.19 14.75
CA LEU A 1067 27.22 41.19 13.68
C LEU A 1067 28.44 40.26 13.75
N GLY A 1068 28.21 38.94 13.68
CA GLY A 1068 29.25 37.91 13.70
C GLY A 1068 29.03 36.79 12.68
N TRP A 1069 30.12 36.06 12.38
CA TRP A 1069 30.15 34.89 11.51
C TRP A 1069 30.76 33.69 12.22
N GLY A 1070 30.20 32.50 11.99
CA GLY A 1070 30.61 31.28 12.67
C GLY A 1070 29.87 30.05 12.15
N ILE A 1071 29.76 29.02 12.98
CA ILE A 1071 29.01 27.79 12.67
C ILE A 1071 27.72 27.70 13.48
N HIS A 1072 26.64 27.23 12.85
CA HIS A 1072 25.39 26.90 13.53
C HIS A 1072 25.20 25.39 13.59
N ILE A 1073 24.98 24.88 14.80
CA ILE A 1073 24.72 23.47 15.08
C ILE A 1073 23.24 23.34 15.46
N GLN A 1074 22.46 22.78 14.55
CA GLN A 1074 21.05 22.54 14.75
C GLN A 1074 20.84 21.21 15.47
N GLU A 1075 20.07 21.23 16.57
CA GLU A 1075 19.71 20.04 17.33
C GLU A 1075 18.28 19.59 17.00
N GLY A 1076 18.14 18.38 16.49
CA GLY A 1076 16.87 17.75 16.17
C GLY A 1076 16.59 16.52 17.03
N TRP A 1077 15.34 16.07 17.04
CA TRP A 1077 14.98 14.78 17.62
C TRP A 1077 15.62 13.65 16.81
N HIS A 1078 16.34 12.76 17.50
CA HIS A 1078 16.80 11.50 16.95
C HIS A 1078 15.63 10.50 16.96
N TRP A 1079 14.71 10.70 16.03
CA TRP A 1079 13.44 9.96 15.94
C TRP A 1079 13.63 8.44 15.94
N ARG A 1080 14.75 7.95 15.38
CA ARG A 1080 15.12 6.53 15.38
C ARG A 1080 15.32 5.99 16.80
N SER A 1081 15.97 6.74 17.68
CA SER A 1081 16.17 6.34 19.08
C SER A 1081 14.90 6.48 19.91
N ILE A 1082 14.06 7.49 19.64
CA ILE A 1082 12.76 7.66 20.32
C ILE A 1082 11.86 6.47 20.00
N TYR A 1083 11.75 6.13 18.72
CA TYR A 1083 11.02 4.96 18.27
C TYR A 1083 11.55 3.67 18.91
N PHE A 1084 12.88 3.49 18.92
CA PHE A 1084 13.52 2.31 19.51
C PHE A 1084 13.19 2.17 21.01
N VAL A 1085 13.27 3.24 21.80
CA VAL A 1085 12.98 3.16 23.24
C VAL A 1085 11.49 2.97 23.51
N ILE A 1086 10.59 3.58 22.73
CA ILE A 1086 9.14 3.39 22.89
C ILE A 1086 8.76 1.94 22.61
N VAL A 1087 9.29 1.34 21.54
CA VAL A 1087 9.04 -0.07 21.23
C VAL A 1087 9.55 -0.97 22.35
N VAL A 1088 10.74 -0.72 22.88
CA VAL A 1088 11.30 -1.54 23.96
C VAL A 1088 10.50 -1.37 25.27
N VAL A 1089 10.18 -0.14 25.68
CA VAL A 1089 9.53 0.11 26.98
C VAL A 1089 8.06 -0.32 26.98
N PHE A 1090 7.29 0.01 25.94
CA PHE A 1090 5.84 -0.24 25.93
C PHE A 1090 5.48 -1.63 25.43
N LEU A 1091 6.22 -2.16 24.45
CA LEU A 1091 5.90 -3.48 23.87
C LEU A 1091 6.48 -4.61 24.72
N VAL A 1092 7.75 -4.52 25.12
CA VAL A 1092 8.38 -5.55 25.97
C VAL A 1092 7.93 -5.40 27.43
N GLY A 1093 7.86 -4.17 27.96
CA GLY A 1093 7.36 -3.92 29.30
C GLY A 1093 5.88 -4.28 29.47
N GLY A 1094 5.04 -3.97 28.46
CA GLY A 1094 3.63 -4.36 28.43
C GLY A 1094 3.45 -5.88 28.39
N LEU A 1095 4.21 -6.60 27.56
CA LEU A 1095 4.16 -8.07 27.53
C LEU A 1095 4.62 -8.68 28.86
N ALA A 1096 5.72 -8.19 29.43
CA ALA A 1096 6.25 -8.69 30.69
C ALA A 1096 5.25 -8.47 31.86
N PHE A 1097 4.60 -7.30 31.89
CA PHE A 1097 3.54 -7.02 32.86
C PHE A 1097 2.33 -7.92 32.67
N GLY A 1098 1.87 -8.12 31.42
CA GLY A 1098 0.76 -9.02 31.10
C GLY A 1098 1.03 -10.46 31.53
N ILE A 1099 2.25 -10.96 31.28
CA ILE A 1099 2.66 -12.31 31.71
C ILE A 1099 2.70 -12.39 33.25
N ALA A 1100 3.29 -11.42 33.93
CA ALA A 1100 3.37 -11.40 35.39
C ALA A 1100 1.98 -11.30 36.05
N TRP A 1101 1.09 -10.46 35.51
CA TRP A 1101 -0.29 -10.31 35.98
C TRP A 1101 -1.11 -11.58 35.75
N SER A 1102 -0.97 -12.18 34.56
CA SER A 1102 -1.63 -13.43 34.22
C SER A 1102 -1.22 -14.59 35.12
N ILE A 1103 0.03 -14.63 35.59
CA ILE A 1103 0.51 -15.66 36.51
C ILE A 1103 -0.03 -15.40 37.92
N LYS A 1104 -0.08 -14.15 38.37
CA LYS A 1104 -0.47 -13.79 39.74
C LYS A 1104 -1.98 -13.88 39.98
N GLU A 1105 -2.78 -13.29 39.10
CA GLU A 1105 -4.24 -13.19 39.27
C GLU A 1105 -4.99 -14.32 38.55
N LYS A 1106 -4.29 -15.16 37.78
CA LYS A 1106 -4.86 -16.22 36.91
C LYS A 1106 -5.93 -15.71 35.92
N ASP A 1107 -6.00 -14.41 35.72
CA ASP A 1107 -6.91 -13.76 34.79
C ASP A 1107 -6.12 -13.26 33.57
N ILE A 1108 -6.09 -14.13 32.56
CA ILE A 1108 -5.45 -13.88 31.27
C ILE A 1108 -6.15 -12.75 30.53
N GLN A 1109 -7.48 -12.66 30.63
CA GLN A 1109 -8.28 -11.74 29.84
C GLN A 1109 -8.05 -10.30 30.29
N SER A 1110 -8.02 -10.05 31.60
CA SER A 1110 -7.69 -8.74 32.17
C SER A 1110 -6.21 -8.37 31.97
N ALA A 1111 -5.29 -9.34 32.05
CA ALA A 1111 -3.86 -9.12 31.80
C ALA A 1111 -3.58 -8.62 30.38
N PHE A 1112 -4.20 -9.25 29.38
CA PHE A 1112 -4.08 -8.83 27.98
C PHE A 1112 -4.81 -7.51 27.71
N ALA A 1113 -5.95 -7.24 28.37
CA ALA A 1113 -6.63 -5.96 28.25
C ALA A 1113 -5.79 -4.78 28.79
N ILE A 1114 -5.14 -4.96 29.95
CA ILE A 1114 -4.26 -3.93 30.52
C ILE A 1114 -3.03 -3.74 29.62
N SER A 1115 -2.41 -4.82 29.15
CA SER A 1115 -1.23 -4.76 28.26
C SER A 1115 -1.55 -4.08 26.92
N ALA A 1116 -2.71 -4.38 26.34
CA ALA A 1116 -3.21 -3.72 25.14
C ALA A 1116 -3.46 -2.23 25.37
N THR A 1117 -3.94 -1.85 26.56
CA THR A 1117 -4.15 -0.45 26.95
C THR A 1117 -2.83 0.32 27.04
N TRP A 1118 -1.77 -0.27 27.61
CA TRP A 1118 -0.42 0.33 27.64
C TRP A 1118 0.16 0.55 26.23
N ILE A 1119 -0.05 -0.42 25.32
CA ILE A 1119 0.36 -0.30 23.92
C ILE A 1119 -0.47 0.78 23.21
N ALA A 1120 -1.77 0.88 23.49
CA ALA A 1120 -2.69 1.85 22.90
C ALA A 1120 -2.51 3.29 23.43
N ILE A 1121 -1.93 3.47 24.63
CA ILE A 1121 -1.57 4.79 25.16
C ILE A 1121 -0.31 5.35 24.47
N SER A 1122 0.58 4.48 23.96
CA SER A 1122 1.84 4.90 23.34
C SER A 1122 1.70 5.85 22.13
N PRO A 1123 0.74 5.69 21.20
CA PRO A 1123 0.53 6.62 20.09
C PRO A 1123 -0.13 7.93 20.54
N LEU A 1124 -0.90 7.91 21.63
CA LEU A 1124 -1.49 9.12 22.23
C LEU A 1124 -0.41 9.96 22.92
N LEU A 1125 0.53 9.32 23.61
CA LEU A 1125 1.71 9.97 24.17
C LEU A 1125 2.62 10.54 23.05
N PHE A 1126 2.79 9.79 21.96
CA PHE A 1126 3.52 10.23 20.76
C PHE A 1126 2.83 11.43 20.08
N GLY A 1127 1.50 11.36 19.93
CA GLY A 1127 0.69 12.48 19.44
C GLY A 1127 0.78 13.71 20.34
N TRP A 1128 0.78 13.53 21.67
CA TRP A 1128 0.92 14.62 22.62
C TRP A 1128 2.32 15.26 22.61
N ILE A 1129 3.40 14.46 22.51
CA ILE A 1129 4.77 14.98 22.37
C ILE A 1129 4.96 15.70 21.03
N ALA A 1130 4.41 15.14 19.94
CA ALA A 1130 4.50 15.73 18.60
C ALA A 1130 3.66 17.02 18.44
N VAL A 1131 2.45 17.07 19.00
CA VAL A 1131 1.59 18.27 19.02
C VAL A 1131 2.16 19.33 19.99
N ARG A 1132 2.72 18.85 21.11
CA ARG A 1132 3.71 19.52 21.97
C ARG A 1132 4.66 20.45 21.22
N ASP A 1133 5.19 19.89 20.14
CA ASP A 1133 6.27 20.44 19.35
C ASP A 1133 5.79 21.13 18.05
N LEU A 1134 4.48 21.27 17.84
CA LEU A 1134 3.91 22.07 16.74
C LEU A 1134 3.20 23.35 17.23
N GLN A 1135 2.94 23.46 18.54
CA GLN A 1135 2.48 24.67 19.25
C GLN A 1135 3.65 25.40 19.90
#